data_AF-A0A9E6B829-F1
#
_entry.id   AF-A0A9E6B829-F1
#
_cell.length_a   1.000
_cell.length_b   1.000
_cell.length_c   1.000
_cell.angle_alpha   90.00
_cell.angle_beta   90.00
_cell.angle_gamma   90.00
#
_symmetry.space_group_name_H-M   'P 1'
#
loop_
_entity.id
_entity.type
_entity.pdbx_description
1 polymer ?
#
loop_
_entity_poly.entity_id
_entity_poly.type
_entity_poly.pdbx_seq_one_letter_code
_entity_poly.pdbx_strand_id
1 'polypeptide(L)'
;MRSPGSRSRWQTAAIAAMVLITGAFAARCLAQEDAPPTVVLDSLSYWRIYQTVRPPVAEVDGEIRPLADPWPEWEKFSPPDGWTAPDFDDGRWMRNMVRMTAYDPKLARLCLRGKFSVSDPAKVSGLKLSLAYHGGAVVYLNGQEIARRHLVEGADVAEPYPPEAFLTEDGSTLAPRVGVWSARRIGADDAVRQMRRRVLDDVEFPTDLLRPGVNVLALEIVRAPYSRDVHDYTLRDGNDTRLRWPTCMLYEADLTAAQAEGLVPNARRPEGFQVWNKDHLAPGFVIDWADRTEPLRPVSLAGARNGAFSRTLMVGSDRAIEGLTVRVSDLEGPGGVIPASAVRVRYAVPWGDNGSLRARSSMGYVDAELGCLLETAPDVIPPTPSATSRELVQGAVTAVWLTVQVPRDAAADTYRGTVTVSAAGQTPVDVPLELRVCDWTLADPQDFHVWTEIVQSPDTLALEYETPFWSERHWELIGQSFRLVRDSGTRIVYVPLIAQSNLGNAESMVRWLRNEDGSYDYDFSVMDRYLDTAEANLGPLKMVVFPVWEAYMARKDDFQGRGYHKQFMETNGRFAGNTGPVVTVLDRATGQTENVVLPWFGEPGTHETWTPLFDQLRSRLAARGLDDKMLIGMMNDACPSEQDVAFLAQVAPGIRWAVAAHGTYVKADFGYRAIVYVRTGHEKSLMGWKQSEVLAYFNRDNRLESQEPALWRTLPTFALAGSWRGVGRIGGDFWKVIRNKRGERSGRVPERYPQSNWRNLDIYTAVLAPTERGVAVTTRYEHLREGVQEGEARVVVERAVADDALRARLGADLAERCERALMEHMRAQQLLRGWTGERAPHALSGSTDPGTCWFLSSGWQERVERLFDLAGEVEKALQAPAAE
;
A
#
# COMPACT_ATOMS: atom_id res chain seq x y z
N MET A 1 49.59 -79.52 12.68
CA MET A 1 50.36 -79.31 13.93
C MET A 1 50.36 -77.81 14.20
N ARG A 2 49.93 -77.22 15.32
CA ARG A 2 49.56 -77.67 16.66
C ARG A 2 48.42 -76.78 17.19
N SER A 3 47.70 -77.34 18.17
CA SER A 3 46.71 -76.73 19.07
C SER A 3 47.42 -76.03 20.27
N PRO A 4 46.76 -75.63 21.37
CA PRO A 4 46.44 -74.24 21.76
C PRO A 4 47.02 -73.87 23.15
N GLY A 5 46.68 -72.71 23.74
CA GLY A 5 46.90 -72.53 25.18
C GLY A 5 46.75 -71.12 25.77
N SER A 6 45.68 -70.94 26.55
CA SER A 6 45.49 -69.95 27.63
C SER A 6 45.12 -68.50 27.27
N ARG A 7 43.84 -68.27 26.98
CA ARG A 7 43.14 -66.99 27.26
C ARG A 7 41.77 -67.31 27.87
N SER A 8 41.70 -67.49 29.19
CA SER A 8 40.42 -67.85 29.84
C SER A 8 40.21 -67.29 31.26
N ARG A 9 41.04 -66.39 31.77
CA ARG A 9 40.81 -65.85 33.14
C ARG A 9 40.86 -64.33 33.31
N TRP A 10 41.38 -63.59 32.32
CA TRP A 10 41.46 -62.12 32.41
C TRP A 10 40.30 -61.38 31.72
N GLN A 11 39.55 -62.03 30.83
CA GLN A 11 38.42 -61.39 30.14
C GLN A 11 37.13 -61.37 30.98
N THR A 12 36.92 -62.33 31.87
CA THR A 12 35.69 -62.39 32.67
C THR A 12 35.68 -61.38 33.82
N ALA A 13 36.85 -61.02 34.37
CA ALA A 13 36.95 -59.99 35.42
C ALA A 13 36.87 -58.57 34.86
N ALA A 14 37.42 -58.32 33.66
CA ALA A 14 37.35 -57.01 33.01
C ALA A 14 35.93 -56.67 32.53
N ILE A 15 35.16 -57.66 32.06
CA ILE A 15 33.77 -57.44 31.60
C ILE A 15 32.83 -57.16 32.79
N ALA A 16 33.03 -57.80 33.95
CA ALA A 16 32.20 -57.54 35.14
C ALA A 16 32.44 -56.14 35.75
N ALA A 17 33.68 -55.65 35.77
CA ALA A 17 34.00 -54.29 36.24
C ALA A 17 33.50 -53.21 35.27
N MET A 18 33.52 -53.48 33.96
CA MET A 18 33.08 -52.53 32.94
C MET A 18 31.54 -52.42 32.86
N VAL A 19 30.80 -53.49 33.18
CA VAL A 19 29.32 -53.47 33.28
C VAL A 19 28.83 -52.76 34.54
N LEU A 20 29.57 -52.83 35.66
CA LEU A 20 29.21 -52.08 36.88
C LEU A 20 29.54 -50.59 36.79
N ILE A 21 30.60 -50.20 36.06
CA ILE A 21 30.94 -48.79 35.82
C ILE A 21 30.02 -48.16 34.76
N THR A 22 29.61 -48.91 33.72
CA THR A 22 28.59 -48.41 32.76
C THR A 22 27.19 -48.37 33.34
N GLY A 23 26.81 -49.27 34.26
CA GLY A 23 25.54 -49.20 34.98
C GLY A 23 25.44 -47.99 35.93
N ALA A 24 26.54 -47.60 36.58
CA ALA A 24 26.57 -46.43 37.46
C ALA A 24 26.69 -45.09 36.71
N PHE A 25 27.27 -45.06 35.50
CA PHE A 25 27.28 -43.88 34.64
C PHE A 25 25.97 -43.70 33.86
N ALA A 26 25.33 -44.80 33.42
CA ALA A 26 24.01 -44.74 32.79
C ALA A 26 22.90 -44.36 33.79
N ALA A 27 23.03 -44.70 35.07
CA ALA A 27 22.10 -44.26 36.11
C ALA A 27 22.36 -42.83 36.66
N ARG A 28 23.47 -42.19 36.27
CA ARG A 28 23.77 -40.77 36.61
C ARG A 28 23.68 -39.80 35.44
N CYS A 29 23.45 -40.28 34.21
CA CYS A 29 23.19 -39.46 33.04
C CYS A 29 21.76 -39.61 32.48
N LEU A 30 20.85 -40.23 33.23
CA LEU A 30 19.42 -39.93 33.10
C LEU A 30 19.09 -38.75 34.03
N ALA A 31 19.80 -37.63 33.87
CA ALA A 31 19.13 -36.37 34.09
C ALA A 31 18.08 -36.34 32.98
N GLN A 32 16.83 -36.56 33.38
CA GLN A 32 15.66 -36.28 32.57
C GLN A 32 15.90 -34.87 32.02
N GLU A 33 16.26 -34.73 30.74
CA GLU A 33 16.25 -33.41 30.11
C GLU A 33 14.80 -32.95 30.27
N ASP A 34 14.59 -31.97 31.15
CA ASP A 34 13.29 -31.38 31.35
C ASP A 34 12.77 -30.98 29.97
N ALA A 35 11.53 -31.37 29.65
CA ALA A 35 10.92 -31.02 28.38
C ALA A 35 11.04 -29.50 28.18
N PRO A 36 11.37 -29.03 26.96
CA PRO A 36 11.55 -27.60 26.73
C PRO A 36 10.27 -26.84 27.13
N PRO A 37 10.39 -25.63 27.70
CA PRO A 37 9.25 -24.88 28.17
C PRO A 37 8.28 -24.60 27.03
N THR A 38 6.99 -24.59 27.37
CA THR A 38 5.92 -24.29 26.42
C THR A 38 5.90 -22.80 26.13
N VAL A 39 6.06 -22.41 24.86
CA VAL A 39 5.88 -21.03 24.41
C VAL A 39 4.40 -20.68 24.38
N VAL A 40 3.95 -19.79 25.27
CA VAL A 40 2.55 -19.37 25.41
C VAL A 40 2.24 -18.22 24.45
N LEU A 41 3.10 -17.20 24.46
CA LEU A 41 3.14 -16.07 23.53
C LEU A 41 4.61 -15.77 23.23
N ASP A 42 4.88 -15.25 22.05
CA ASP A 42 6.21 -14.84 21.63
C ASP A 42 6.16 -13.66 20.64
N SER A 43 7.36 -13.27 20.19
CA SER A 43 7.57 -12.20 19.24
C SER A 43 6.93 -12.42 17.86
N LEU A 44 6.56 -13.67 17.53
CA LEU A 44 5.89 -14.08 16.29
C LEU A 44 4.39 -14.32 16.48
N SER A 45 3.90 -14.23 17.71
CA SER A 45 2.46 -14.26 18.02
C SER A 45 1.78 -12.99 17.50
N TYR A 46 0.45 -13.03 17.34
CA TYR A 46 -0.30 -11.82 17.05
C TYR A 46 -0.60 -11.03 18.32
N TRP A 47 -0.38 -9.71 18.24
CA TRP A 47 -0.64 -8.75 19.28
C TRP A 47 -1.57 -7.66 18.75
N ARG A 48 -2.43 -7.13 19.62
CA ARG A 48 -3.17 -5.89 19.36
C ARG A 48 -2.30 -4.71 19.77
N ILE A 49 -2.08 -3.77 18.86
CA ILE A 49 -1.06 -2.72 18.98
C ILE A 49 -1.74 -1.35 18.88
N TYR A 50 -1.41 -0.49 19.82
CA TYR A 50 -1.75 0.93 19.82
C TYR A 50 -0.48 1.76 20.01
N GLN A 51 -0.42 2.89 19.32
CA GLN A 51 0.77 3.73 19.27
C GLN A 51 0.41 5.19 19.54
N THR A 52 1.26 5.85 20.33
CA THR A 52 1.21 7.29 20.57
C THR A 52 2.47 7.92 20.01
N VAL A 53 2.32 8.95 19.18
CA VAL A 53 3.41 9.66 18.50
C VAL A 53 3.49 11.08 19.05
N ARG A 54 4.69 11.54 19.45
CA ARG A 54 4.98 12.88 20.04
C ARG A 54 6.38 13.36 19.61
N PRO A 55 6.82 14.61 19.84
CA PRO A 55 8.03 15.06 19.18
C PRO A 55 9.15 14.41 19.99
N PRO A 56 10.22 13.96 19.34
CA PRO A 56 11.38 13.47 20.06
C PRO A 56 11.76 14.46 21.18
N VAL A 57 12.13 13.98 22.36
CA VAL A 57 12.49 14.84 23.50
C VAL A 57 13.92 14.55 23.91
N ALA A 58 14.61 15.56 24.41
CA ALA A 58 15.93 15.44 25.01
C ALA A 58 15.91 15.96 26.44
N GLU A 59 16.80 15.42 27.26
CA GLU A 59 17.07 15.94 28.60
C GLU A 59 18.18 16.99 28.52
N VAL A 60 17.85 18.21 28.94
CA VAL A 60 18.69 19.40 28.83
C VAL A 60 18.64 20.13 30.18
N ASP A 61 19.75 20.17 30.92
CA ASP A 61 19.83 20.73 32.28
C ASP A 61 18.82 20.13 33.28
N GLY A 62 18.52 18.83 33.15
CA GLY A 62 17.54 18.14 33.99
C GLY A 62 16.08 18.43 33.60
N GLU A 63 15.83 19.15 32.51
CA GLU A 63 14.49 19.37 31.96
C GLU A 63 14.28 18.58 30.67
N ILE A 64 13.08 18.01 30.51
CA ILE A 64 12.67 17.36 29.26
C ILE A 64 12.20 18.43 28.28
N ARG A 65 12.93 18.58 27.18
CA ARG A 65 12.63 19.55 26.13
C ARG A 65 12.28 18.85 24.83
N PRO A 66 11.22 19.29 24.11
CA PRO A 66 10.98 18.81 22.76
C PRO A 66 12.13 19.24 21.86
N LEU A 67 12.65 18.29 21.08
CA LEU A 67 13.49 18.61 19.93
C LEU A 67 12.61 19.37 18.93
N ALA A 68 13.19 20.35 18.23
CA ALA A 68 12.47 21.13 17.23
C ALA A 68 11.99 20.22 16.09
N ASP A 69 10.77 19.69 16.25
CA ASP A 69 9.97 19.02 15.24
C ASP A 69 8.52 19.50 15.46
N PRO A 70 8.05 20.44 14.63
CA PRO A 70 6.73 21.03 14.78
C PRO A 70 5.71 19.95 14.42
N TRP A 71 4.82 19.55 15.34
CA TRP A 71 3.61 18.74 15.08
C TRP A 71 2.41 19.43 15.73
N PRO A 72 1.21 19.44 15.12
CA PRO A 72 0.01 19.93 15.79
C PRO A 72 -0.42 19.02 16.95
N GLU A 73 -1.20 19.59 17.86
CA GLU A 73 -1.55 19.10 19.21
C GLU A 73 -1.88 17.60 19.33
N TRP A 74 -1.34 17.01 20.41
CA TRP A 74 -1.11 15.56 20.59
C TRP A 74 -1.82 14.91 21.77
N GLU A 75 -2.66 15.64 22.49
CA GLU A 75 -3.36 15.09 23.66
C GLU A 75 -4.38 14.00 23.31
N LYS A 76 -4.75 13.85 22.03
CA LYS A 76 -5.86 12.97 21.59
C LYS A 76 -5.52 11.50 21.33
N PHE A 77 -4.26 11.06 21.52
CA PHE A 77 -3.81 9.71 21.12
C PHE A 77 -3.10 8.92 22.23
N SER A 78 -3.41 9.19 23.49
CA SER A 78 -3.10 8.25 24.58
C SER A 78 -3.97 7.00 24.45
N PRO A 79 -3.50 5.81 24.86
CA PRO A 79 -4.36 4.63 24.88
C PRO A 79 -5.60 4.93 25.74
N PRO A 80 -6.80 4.44 25.34
CA PRO A 80 -8.01 4.63 26.13
C PRO A 80 -7.86 4.10 27.57
N ASP A 81 -8.60 4.68 28.51
CA ASP A 81 -8.63 4.18 29.89
C ASP A 81 -9.06 2.70 29.94
N GLY A 82 -8.49 1.96 30.89
CA GLY A 82 -8.81 0.54 31.07
C GLY A 82 -8.27 -0.38 29.95
N TRP A 83 -7.45 0.12 29.02
CA TRP A 83 -6.93 -0.69 27.91
C TRP A 83 -6.10 -1.90 28.33
N THR A 84 -5.66 -2.02 29.59
CA THR A 84 -4.94 -3.19 30.12
C THR A 84 -5.91 -4.27 30.64
N ALA A 85 -7.17 -3.92 30.87
CA ALA A 85 -8.19 -4.81 31.40
C ALA A 85 -8.57 -5.89 30.39
N PRO A 86 -8.97 -7.08 30.86
CA PRO A 86 -9.14 -8.22 29.98
C PRO A 86 -10.48 -8.23 29.20
N ASP A 87 -11.41 -7.34 29.53
CA ASP A 87 -12.70 -7.10 28.87
C ASP A 87 -12.67 -5.91 27.89
N PHE A 88 -11.57 -5.16 27.83
CA PHE A 88 -11.39 -4.07 26.87
C PHE A 88 -11.47 -4.54 25.41
N ASP A 89 -12.30 -3.88 24.60
CA ASP A 89 -12.43 -4.15 23.17
C ASP A 89 -11.30 -3.49 22.37
N ASP A 90 -10.26 -4.28 22.10
CA ASP A 90 -9.13 -3.93 21.26
C ASP A 90 -9.32 -4.33 19.78
N GLY A 91 -10.52 -4.73 19.36
CA GLY A 91 -10.76 -5.25 18.00
C GLY A 91 -10.44 -4.26 16.88
N ARG A 92 -10.41 -2.96 17.20
CA ARG A 92 -10.05 -1.85 16.30
C ARG A 92 -8.56 -1.50 16.34
N TRP A 93 -7.81 -2.06 17.28
CA TRP A 93 -6.36 -1.87 17.31
C TRP A 93 -5.73 -2.71 16.21
N MET A 94 -4.61 -2.22 15.67
CA MET A 94 -3.84 -2.97 14.69
C MET A 94 -3.48 -4.36 15.23
N ARG A 95 -3.67 -5.39 14.42
CA ARG A 95 -3.23 -6.75 14.73
C ARG A 95 -1.95 -7.06 13.97
N ASN A 96 -0.84 -7.26 14.67
CA ASN A 96 0.45 -7.59 14.04
C ASN A 96 1.40 -8.32 15.02
N MET A 97 2.55 -8.78 14.54
CA MET A 97 3.61 -9.36 15.38
C MET A 97 4.48 -8.28 16.01
N VAL A 98 5.13 -8.56 17.14
CA VAL A 98 6.03 -7.62 17.85
C VAL A 98 7.13 -7.09 16.93
N ARG A 99 7.73 -8.00 16.16
CA ARG A 99 8.80 -7.67 15.20
C ARG A 99 8.35 -6.75 14.06
N MET A 100 7.06 -6.44 13.98
CA MET A 100 6.43 -5.60 12.95
C MET A 100 5.82 -4.31 13.52
N THR A 101 6.15 -3.95 14.76
CA THR A 101 5.81 -2.66 15.35
C THR A 101 6.60 -1.51 14.71
N ALA A 102 6.11 -0.27 14.84
CA ALA A 102 6.73 0.88 14.18
C ALA A 102 8.16 1.15 14.67
N TYR A 103 9.06 1.47 13.73
CA TYR A 103 10.42 1.92 14.01
C TYR A 103 10.53 3.42 13.72
N ASP A 104 10.23 4.26 14.72
CA ASP A 104 10.22 5.72 14.53
C ASP A 104 10.67 6.46 15.81
N PRO A 105 11.63 7.42 15.73
CA PRO A 105 12.02 8.30 16.83
C PRO A 105 10.87 9.05 17.51
N LYS A 106 9.77 9.25 16.80
CA LYS A 106 8.58 9.97 17.26
C LYS A 106 7.63 9.07 18.06
N LEU A 107 7.83 7.75 18.03
CA LEU A 107 7.05 6.82 18.84
C LEU A 107 7.31 7.13 20.32
N ALA A 108 6.29 7.66 21.00
CA ALA A 108 6.38 8.05 22.39
C ALA A 108 5.94 6.94 23.33
N ARG A 109 4.87 6.22 22.96
CA ARG A 109 4.37 5.06 23.68
C ARG A 109 3.93 3.98 22.70
N LEU A 110 4.22 2.73 23.05
CA LEU A 110 3.81 1.53 22.32
C LEU A 110 3.08 0.61 23.31
N CYS A 111 1.78 0.40 23.07
CA CYS A 111 0.93 -0.45 23.89
C CYS A 111 0.59 -1.72 23.11
N LEU A 112 0.80 -2.89 23.70
CA LEU A 112 0.48 -4.19 23.11
C LEU A 112 -0.42 -5.00 24.03
N ARG A 113 -1.34 -5.78 23.46
CA ARG A 113 -2.15 -6.78 24.17
C ARG A 113 -2.00 -8.13 23.48
N GLY A 114 -1.47 -9.10 24.21
CA GLY A 114 -1.36 -10.50 23.82
C GLY A 114 -2.34 -11.33 24.65
N LYS A 115 -2.97 -12.34 24.03
CA LYS A 115 -4.04 -13.11 24.64
C LYS A 115 -3.73 -14.60 24.60
N PHE A 116 -4.02 -15.30 25.68
CA PHE A 116 -3.96 -16.77 25.77
C PHE A 116 -5.10 -17.28 26.64
N SER A 117 -5.45 -18.57 26.54
CA SER A 117 -6.54 -19.13 27.36
C SER A 117 -6.00 -19.99 28.49
N VAL A 118 -6.66 -19.96 29.64
CA VAL A 118 -6.35 -20.80 30.81
C VAL A 118 -7.58 -21.66 31.09
N SER A 119 -7.43 -22.98 31.01
CA SER A 119 -8.48 -23.93 31.33
C SER A 119 -8.57 -24.21 32.83
N ASP A 120 -7.43 -24.20 33.52
CA ASP A 120 -7.33 -24.45 34.96
C ASP A 120 -6.10 -23.70 35.53
N PRO A 121 -6.30 -22.54 36.19
CA PRO A 121 -5.20 -21.75 36.75
C PRO A 121 -4.31 -22.53 37.73
N ALA A 122 -4.86 -23.51 38.47
CA ALA A 122 -4.12 -24.24 39.49
C ALA A 122 -3.07 -25.20 38.89
N LYS A 123 -3.18 -25.51 37.60
CA LYS A 123 -2.25 -26.39 36.87
C LYS A 123 -1.16 -25.63 36.13
N VAL A 124 -1.32 -24.33 35.95
CA VAL A 124 -0.32 -23.50 35.28
C VAL A 124 0.89 -23.34 36.20
N SER A 125 2.08 -23.68 35.68
CA SER A 125 3.33 -23.63 36.44
C SER A 125 4.46 -23.02 35.61
N GLY A 126 5.40 -22.36 36.29
CA GLY A 126 6.59 -21.77 35.68
C GLY A 126 6.29 -20.73 34.59
N LEU A 127 5.24 -19.92 34.75
CA LEU A 127 4.88 -18.87 33.81
C LEU A 127 5.84 -17.69 33.96
N LYS A 128 6.64 -17.43 32.91
CA LYS A 128 7.73 -16.44 32.91
C LYS A 128 7.70 -15.57 31.66
N LEU A 129 7.98 -14.28 31.83
CA LEU A 129 8.12 -13.32 30.75
C LEU A 129 9.54 -12.80 30.62
N SER A 130 10.06 -12.82 29.40
CA SER A 130 11.25 -12.07 29.00
C SER A 130 10.92 -11.06 27.90
N LEU A 131 11.44 -9.84 28.04
CA LEU A 131 11.29 -8.74 27.08
C LEU A 131 12.66 -8.18 26.71
N ALA A 132 12.84 -7.81 25.45
CA ALA A 132 13.94 -6.94 25.01
C ALA A 132 13.39 -5.69 24.32
N TYR A 133 13.81 -4.50 24.76
CA TYR A 133 13.18 -3.24 24.38
C TYR A 133 14.14 -2.04 24.43
N HIS A 134 13.71 -0.92 23.85
CA HIS A 134 14.25 0.41 24.08
C HIS A 134 13.24 1.25 24.89
N GLY A 135 13.74 2.09 25.79
CA GLY A 135 12.92 2.94 26.65
C GLY A 135 12.64 2.28 27.99
N GLY A 136 11.44 2.48 28.53
CA GLY A 136 10.98 1.93 29.79
C GLY A 136 9.78 1.02 29.57
N ALA A 137 9.63 -0.01 30.39
CA ALA A 137 8.59 -1.03 30.22
C ALA A 137 7.70 -1.13 31.46
N VAL A 138 6.40 -1.30 31.22
CA VAL A 138 5.39 -1.71 32.21
C VAL A 138 4.67 -2.94 31.69
N VAL A 139 4.48 -3.92 32.57
CA VAL A 139 3.84 -5.20 32.27
C VAL A 139 2.61 -5.35 33.14
N TYR A 140 1.49 -5.67 32.50
CA TYR A 140 0.22 -5.91 33.16
C TYR A 140 -0.30 -7.31 32.83
N LEU A 141 -0.87 -7.98 33.83
CA LEU A 141 -1.64 -9.21 33.66
C LEU A 141 -3.07 -8.94 34.09
N ASN A 142 -4.01 -9.11 33.15
CA ASN A 142 -5.45 -8.89 33.38
C ASN A 142 -5.76 -7.53 34.04
N GLY A 143 -5.05 -6.48 33.63
CA GLY A 143 -5.23 -5.12 34.13
C GLY A 143 -4.41 -4.74 35.36
N GLN A 144 -3.76 -5.71 36.03
CA GLN A 144 -2.90 -5.44 37.18
C GLN A 144 -1.43 -5.33 36.78
N GLU A 145 -0.74 -4.29 37.24
CA GLU A 145 0.70 -4.12 37.02
C GLU A 145 1.47 -5.18 37.81
N ILE A 146 2.33 -5.94 37.13
CA ILE A 146 3.15 -6.99 37.74
C ILE A 146 4.66 -6.69 37.65
N ALA A 147 5.08 -5.83 36.72
CA ALA A 147 6.46 -5.39 36.63
C ALA A 147 6.59 -4.02 35.96
N ARG A 148 7.60 -3.26 36.40
CA ARG A 148 8.01 -1.98 35.83
C ARG A 148 9.53 -1.87 35.88
N ARG A 149 10.15 -1.44 34.78
CA ARG A 149 11.60 -1.27 34.66
C ARG A 149 11.95 -0.07 33.77
N HIS A 150 12.98 0.66 34.17
CA HIS A 150 13.52 1.85 33.48
C HIS A 150 12.49 2.98 33.25
N LEU A 151 11.44 3.04 34.06
CA LEU A 151 10.40 4.06 34.02
C LEU A 151 9.93 4.30 35.45
N VAL A 152 10.01 5.55 35.91
CA VAL A 152 9.49 5.94 37.22
C VAL A 152 7.96 5.97 37.17
N GLU A 153 7.30 5.58 38.25
CA GLU A 153 5.84 5.65 38.35
C GLU A 153 5.34 7.09 38.12
N GLY A 154 4.31 7.24 37.29
CA GLY A 154 3.76 8.54 36.90
C GLY A 154 4.62 9.36 35.91
N ALA A 155 5.80 8.88 35.51
CA ALA A 155 6.63 9.60 34.55
C ALA A 155 6.15 9.47 33.10
N ASP A 156 6.34 10.54 32.32
CA ASP A 156 6.00 10.59 30.89
C ASP A 156 7.11 10.08 29.97
N VAL A 157 8.33 9.94 30.49
CA VAL A 157 9.52 9.47 29.78
C VAL A 157 10.29 8.47 30.62
N ALA A 158 10.90 7.51 29.96
CA ALA A 158 11.78 6.51 30.56
C ALA A 158 13.14 7.11 30.95
N GLU A 159 13.91 6.35 31.73
CA GLU A 159 15.28 6.72 32.12
C GLU A 159 16.16 6.99 30.88
N PRO A 160 17.04 8.02 30.91
CA PRO A 160 17.90 8.37 29.79
C PRO A 160 18.92 7.28 29.47
N TYR A 161 19.46 7.33 28.25
CA TYR A 161 20.61 6.53 27.85
C TYR A 161 21.91 7.34 27.96
N PRO A 162 23.07 6.69 28.16
CA PRO A 162 24.35 7.37 28.12
C PRO A 162 24.62 7.97 26.72
N PRO A 163 25.29 9.14 26.60
CA PRO A 163 25.55 9.80 25.31
C PRO A 163 26.26 8.91 24.27
N GLU A 164 27.13 8.00 24.72
CA GLU A 164 27.87 7.03 23.92
C GLU A 164 26.96 6.07 23.17
N ALA A 165 25.69 5.94 23.60
CA ALA A 165 24.69 5.22 22.82
C ALA A 165 24.44 5.91 21.46
N PHE A 166 24.60 7.23 21.34
CA PHE A 166 24.24 7.99 20.14
C PHE A 166 25.43 8.66 19.45
N LEU A 167 26.52 8.89 20.19
CA LEU A 167 27.66 9.68 19.76
C LEU A 167 28.97 8.90 19.84
N THR A 168 29.88 9.19 18.92
CA THR A 168 31.28 8.77 18.98
C THR A 168 32.04 9.61 20.02
N GLU A 169 33.24 9.17 20.38
CA GLU A 169 34.13 9.88 21.32
C GLU A 169 34.45 11.33 20.89
N ASP A 170 34.42 11.63 19.59
CA ASP A 170 34.65 12.98 19.04
C ASP A 170 33.39 13.87 19.03
N GLY A 171 32.27 13.41 19.60
CA GLY A 171 31.00 14.12 19.65
C GLY A 171 30.20 14.11 18.35
N SER A 172 30.64 13.37 17.32
CA SER A 172 29.86 13.16 16.10
C SER A 172 28.80 12.06 16.27
N THR A 173 27.75 12.11 15.45
CA THR A 173 26.68 11.11 15.53
C THR A 173 27.12 9.76 14.98
N LEU A 174 26.77 8.66 15.67
CA LEU A 174 26.96 7.28 15.20
C LEU A 174 26.10 6.92 13.97
N ALA A 175 25.29 7.85 13.45
CA ALA A 175 24.32 7.61 12.41
C ALA A 175 25.02 7.42 11.06
N PRO A 176 24.72 6.36 10.29
CA PRO A 176 25.34 6.19 8.98
C PRO A 176 24.95 7.34 8.05
N ARG A 177 25.94 7.90 7.33
CA ARG A 177 25.79 9.03 6.38
C ARG A 177 24.86 8.76 5.18
N VAL A 178 24.28 7.57 5.05
CA VAL A 178 23.54 7.13 3.85
C VAL A 178 22.07 6.87 4.21
N GLY A 179 21.16 7.04 3.24
CA GLY A 179 19.70 7.12 3.46
C GLY A 179 19.07 5.89 4.14
N VAL A 180 17.77 5.97 4.45
CA VAL A 180 16.96 4.96 5.18
C VAL A 180 17.22 3.51 4.74
N TRP A 181 17.54 3.29 3.46
CA TRP A 181 17.81 2.00 2.83
C TRP A 181 19.17 1.36 3.17
N SER A 182 20.10 2.09 3.79
CA SER A 182 21.41 1.56 4.19
C SER A 182 21.43 0.98 5.61
N ALA A 183 20.32 0.99 6.34
CA ALA A 183 20.21 0.34 7.65
C ALA A 183 20.57 -1.18 7.60
N ARG A 184 20.45 -1.81 6.42
CA ARG A 184 20.88 -3.18 6.13
C ARG A 184 22.40 -3.41 6.15
N ARG A 185 23.24 -2.36 6.16
CA ARG A 185 24.71 -2.52 6.18
C ARG A 185 25.32 -2.52 7.58
N ILE A 186 24.53 -2.28 8.63
CA ILE A 186 25.00 -2.43 9.99
C ILE A 186 24.82 -3.90 10.35
N GLY A 187 25.94 -4.63 10.46
CA GLY A 187 25.97 -6.03 10.85
C GLY A 187 25.24 -6.28 12.17
N ALA A 188 24.82 -7.53 12.39
CA ALA A 188 24.04 -7.95 13.56
C ALA A 188 24.74 -7.69 14.92
N ASP A 189 26.02 -7.31 14.93
CA ASP A 189 26.86 -7.08 16.11
C ASP A 189 27.29 -5.61 16.28
N ASP A 190 26.37 -4.65 16.16
CA ASP A 190 26.70 -3.26 16.46
C ASP A 190 26.67 -3.02 17.98
N ALA A 191 27.83 -2.80 18.60
CA ALA A 191 27.97 -2.46 20.03
C ALA A 191 27.03 -1.32 20.45
N VAL A 192 26.74 -0.41 19.51
CA VAL A 192 25.82 0.73 19.70
C VAL A 192 24.35 0.30 19.83
N ARG A 193 23.91 -0.76 19.12
CA ARG A 193 22.57 -1.33 19.32
C ARG A 193 22.45 -1.98 20.69
N GLN A 194 23.49 -2.67 21.14
CA GLN A 194 23.52 -3.28 22.47
C GLN A 194 23.44 -2.23 23.59
N MET A 195 24.04 -1.05 23.42
CA MET A 195 23.97 0.03 24.43
C MET A 195 22.56 0.56 24.70
N ARG A 196 21.62 0.42 23.75
CA ARG A 196 20.21 0.81 23.95
C ARG A 196 19.30 -0.36 24.32
N ARG A 197 19.73 -1.59 24.07
CA ARG A 197 18.94 -2.79 24.35
C ARG A 197 18.84 -3.00 25.86
N ARG A 198 17.65 -2.76 26.39
CA ARG A 198 17.27 -3.09 27.77
C ARG A 198 16.55 -4.44 27.78
N VAL A 199 16.69 -5.16 28.89
CA VAL A 199 16.08 -6.48 29.08
C VAL A 199 15.32 -6.49 30.40
N LEU A 200 14.15 -7.12 30.38
CA LEU A 200 13.45 -7.59 31.57
C LEU A 200 13.40 -9.11 31.40
N ASP A 201 14.13 -9.85 32.23
CA ASP A 201 14.36 -11.28 32.04
C ASP A 201 13.66 -12.08 33.13
N ASP A 202 13.04 -13.19 32.75
CA ASP A 202 12.52 -14.22 33.66
C ASP A 202 11.59 -13.68 34.77
N VAL A 203 10.76 -12.69 34.46
CA VAL A 203 9.76 -12.18 35.41
C VAL A 203 8.69 -13.23 35.62
N GLU A 204 8.63 -13.78 36.83
CA GLU A 204 7.60 -14.74 37.24
C GLU A 204 6.23 -14.08 37.29
N PHE A 205 5.24 -14.76 36.70
CA PHE A 205 3.86 -14.30 36.71
C PHE A 205 3.12 -14.84 37.93
N PRO A 206 2.43 -13.97 38.69
CA PRO A 206 1.59 -14.41 39.81
C PRO A 206 0.41 -15.23 39.30
N THR A 207 0.39 -16.53 39.61
CA THR A 207 -0.64 -17.47 39.12
C THR A 207 -2.01 -17.21 39.71
N ASP A 208 -2.09 -16.52 40.85
CA ASP A 208 -3.33 -16.05 41.50
C ASP A 208 -4.05 -14.94 40.70
N LEU A 209 -3.35 -14.28 39.77
CA LEU A 209 -3.95 -13.32 38.85
C LEU A 209 -4.49 -13.97 37.56
N LEU A 210 -4.22 -15.26 37.36
CA LEU A 210 -4.80 -16.01 36.24
C LEU A 210 -6.27 -16.28 36.50
N ARG A 211 -7.07 -16.17 35.44
CA ARG A 211 -8.50 -16.47 35.47
C ARG A 211 -8.84 -17.59 34.51
N PRO A 212 -9.89 -18.38 34.75
CA PRO A 212 -10.42 -19.28 33.73
C PRO A 212 -10.83 -18.51 32.46
N GLY A 213 -10.55 -19.07 31.28
CA GLY A 213 -10.82 -18.44 29.99
C GLY A 213 -9.69 -17.54 29.50
N VAL A 214 -10.02 -16.48 28.77
CA VAL A 214 -9.04 -15.59 28.12
C VAL A 214 -8.33 -14.73 29.16
N ASN A 215 -7.00 -14.77 29.15
CA ASN A 215 -6.11 -13.91 29.93
C ASN A 215 -5.40 -12.94 28.98
N VAL A 216 -5.10 -11.73 29.47
CA VAL A 216 -4.44 -10.68 28.71
C VAL A 216 -3.12 -10.30 29.35
N LEU A 217 -2.05 -10.42 28.57
CA LEU A 217 -0.76 -9.81 28.83
C LEU A 217 -0.70 -8.46 28.11
N ALA A 218 -0.69 -7.37 28.85
CA ALA A 218 -0.56 -6.03 28.31
C ALA A 218 0.86 -5.48 28.55
N LEU A 219 1.46 -4.89 27.52
CA LEU A 219 2.81 -4.32 27.55
C LEU A 219 2.74 -2.84 27.19
N GLU A 220 3.35 -1.98 28.00
CA GLU A 220 3.52 -0.56 27.71
C GLU A 220 5.01 -0.24 27.63
N ILE A 221 5.47 0.22 26.46
CA ILE A 221 6.83 0.72 26.26
C ILE A 221 6.78 2.25 26.10
N VAL A 222 7.57 2.96 26.89
CA VAL A 222 7.63 4.43 26.91
C VAL A 222 9.02 4.88 26.48
N ARG A 223 9.11 5.88 25.60
CA ARG A 223 10.39 6.40 25.10
C ARG A 223 11.31 6.92 26.20
N ALA A 224 12.61 6.77 26.02
CA ALA A 224 13.63 7.53 26.77
C ALA A 224 13.93 8.87 26.07
N PRO A 225 14.37 9.91 26.80
CA PRO A 225 14.88 11.13 26.19
C PRO A 225 16.27 10.90 25.55
N TYR A 226 16.60 11.71 24.55
CA TYR A 226 17.96 11.86 24.04
C TYR A 226 18.82 12.71 24.99
N SER A 227 20.14 12.66 24.86
CA SER A 227 21.05 13.56 25.59
C SER A 227 21.05 14.98 25.01
N ARG A 228 21.50 15.95 25.81
CA ARG A 228 21.82 17.32 25.37
C ARG A 228 22.66 17.34 24.09
N ASP A 229 23.68 16.50 24.00
CA ASP A 229 24.61 16.53 22.86
C ASP A 229 23.92 16.14 21.55
N VAL A 230 22.92 15.26 21.60
CA VAL A 230 22.06 14.96 20.44
C VAL A 230 21.16 16.14 20.10
N HIS A 231 20.63 16.85 21.11
CA HIS A 231 19.83 18.06 20.93
C HIS A 231 20.64 19.20 20.27
N ASP A 232 21.85 19.44 20.76
CA ASP A 232 22.71 20.56 20.35
C ASP A 232 23.51 20.25 19.07
N TYR A 233 23.52 19.00 18.58
CA TYR A 233 24.23 18.63 17.36
C TYR A 233 23.76 19.46 16.16
N THR A 234 24.73 20.03 15.42
CA THR A 234 24.48 20.89 14.25
C THR A 234 24.75 20.12 12.94
N LEU A 235 23.87 20.29 11.96
CA LEU A 235 23.90 19.53 10.71
C LEU A 235 25.11 19.89 9.84
N ARG A 236 25.67 18.89 9.16
CA ARG A 236 26.49 19.10 7.95
C ARG A 236 25.56 19.08 6.73
N ASP A 237 25.67 20.09 5.87
CA ASP A 237 25.03 20.12 4.55
C ASP A 237 23.49 20.00 4.50
N GLY A 238 22.78 20.40 5.58
CA GLY A 238 21.32 20.52 5.59
C GLY A 238 20.51 19.22 5.73
N ASN A 239 21.14 18.08 6.03
CA ASN A 239 20.46 16.80 6.31
C ASN A 239 20.40 16.50 7.82
N ASP A 240 19.20 16.36 8.39
CA ASP A 240 19.06 15.94 9.81
C ASP A 240 19.23 14.43 9.97
N THR A 241 20.36 14.03 10.56
CA THR A 241 20.68 12.63 10.86
C THR A 241 20.66 12.30 12.34
N ARG A 242 20.31 13.26 13.22
CA ARG A 242 20.40 13.11 14.68
C ARG A 242 19.41 12.08 15.24
N LEU A 243 18.27 11.95 14.58
CA LEU A 243 17.12 11.18 15.04
C LEU A 243 16.94 9.91 14.21
N ARG A 244 17.95 9.05 14.15
CA ARG A 244 17.88 7.78 13.39
C ARG A 244 17.68 6.53 14.24
N TRP A 245 17.70 6.68 15.57
CA TRP A 245 17.49 5.58 16.51
C TRP A 245 16.28 5.86 17.38
N PRO A 246 15.21 5.05 17.30
CA PRO A 246 14.07 5.17 18.20
C PRO A 246 14.47 4.76 19.62
N THR A 247 13.96 5.50 20.60
CA THR A 247 14.13 5.23 22.03
C THR A 247 12.89 4.60 22.67
N CYS A 248 11.86 4.28 21.88
CA CYS A 248 10.72 3.45 22.24
C CYS A 248 10.63 2.33 21.21
N MET A 249 10.83 1.08 21.63
CA MET A 249 10.79 -0.07 20.74
C MET A 249 10.65 -1.37 21.52
N LEU A 250 9.95 -2.35 20.95
CA LEU A 250 9.93 -3.73 21.46
C LEU A 250 10.55 -4.67 20.42
N TYR A 251 11.58 -5.42 20.80
CA TYR A 251 12.26 -6.38 19.93
C TYR A 251 11.74 -7.80 20.14
N GLU A 252 11.68 -8.19 21.41
CA GLU A 252 11.32 -9.53 21.85
C GLU A 252 10.33 -9.43 23.00
N ALA A 253 9.34 -10.33 22.98
CA ALA A 253 8.43 -10.55 24.08
C ALA A 253 8.05 -12.02 24.09
N ASP A 254 8.57 -12.76 25.07
CA ASP A 254 8.44 -14.21 25.15
C ASP A 254 7.82 -14.59 26.50
N LEU A 255 6.62 -15.13 26.47
CA LEU A 255 5.91 -15.69 27.61
C LEU A 255 5.97 -17.21 27.51
N THR A 256 6.61 -17.85 28.48
CA THR A 256 6.76 -19.31 28.52
C THR A 256 6.15 -19.87 29.79
N ALA A 257 5.70 -21.12 29.74
CA ALA A 257 5.28 -21.91 30.90
C ALA A 257 6.14 -23.17 30.99
N ALA A 258 6.27 -23.76 32.17
CA ALA A 258 7.01 -25.02 32.31
C ALA A 258 6.40 -26.11 31.42
N GLN A 259 5.06 -26.18 31.37
CA GLN A 259 4.30 -27.09 30.50
C GLN A 259 3.01 -26.41 30.04
N ALA A 260 2.35 -26.99 29.03
CA ALA A 260 1.06 -26.52 28.52
C ALA A 260 -0.13 -26.86 29.45
N GLU A 261 0.07 -27.63 30.52
CA GLU A 261 -1.03 -28.06 31.38
C GLU A 261 -1.74 -26.86 32.04
N GLY A 262 -3.07 -26.85 31.99
CA GLY A 262 -3.89 -25.76 32.53
C GLY A 262 -4.05 -24.56 31.61
N LEU A 263 -3.37 -24.50 30.45
CA LEU A 263 -3.48 -23.40 29.49
C LEU A 263 -3.50 -23.85 28.03
N VAL A 264 -3.88 -22.93 27.14
CA VAL A 264 -3.83 -23.09 25.69
C VAL A 264 -2.94 -21.98 25.14
N PRO A 265 -1.75 -22.32 24.61
CA PRO A 265 -0.87 -21.36 23.96
C PRO A 265 -1.52 -20.69 22.75
N ASN A 266 -1.12 -19.45 22.46
CA ASN A 266 -1.56 -18.69 21.29
C ASN A 266 -0.36 -18.23 20.43
N ALA A 267 0.76 -18.92 20.54
CA ALA A 267 1.99 -18.55 19.86
C ALA A 267 2.11 -19.09 18.42
N ARG A 268 1.29 -20.05 18.03
CA ARG A 268 1.39 -20.75 16.74
C ARG A 268 0.03 -20.83 16.07
N ARG A 269 0.06 -21.07 14.74
CA ARG A 269 -1.14 -21.30 13.93
C ARG A 269 -2.00 -22.40 14.55
N PRO A 270 -3.31 -22.15 14.75
CA PRO A 270 -4.25 -23.19 15.15
C PRO A 270 -4.33 -24.33 14.14
N GLU A 271 -4.49 -25.57 14.62
CA GLU A 271 -4.87 -26.69 13.77
C GLU A 271 -6.30 -26.52 13.24
N GLY A 272 -6.55 -26.98 12.02
CA GLY A 272 -7.86 -27.02 11.39
C GLY A 272 -8.25 -25.77 10.62
N PHE A 273 -9.44 -25.84 10.01
CA PHE A 273 -10.02 -24.76 9.21
C PHE A 273 -10.48 -23.59 10.10
N GLN A 274 -10.15 -22.37 9.67
CA GLN A 274 -10.35 -21.13 10.41
C GLN A 274 -10.97 -20.07 9.51
N VAL A 275 -11.84 -19.26 10.12
CA VAL A 275 -12.42 -18.05 9.53
C VAL A 275 -12.30 -16.93 10.56
N TRP A 276 -11.78 -15.76 10.16
CA TRP A 276 -11.59 -14.63 11.09
C TRP A 276 -11.69 -13.27 10.40
N ASN A 277 -12.04 -12.24 11.17
CA ASN A 277 -12.08 -10.85 10.69
C ASN A 277 -10.67 -10.28 10.54
N LYS A 278 -10.51 -9.34 9.61
CA LYS A 278 -9.27 -8.58 9.41
C LYS A 278 -9.63 -7.12 9.14
N ASP A 279 -8.79 -6.18 9.59
CA ASP A 279 -8.92 -4.79 9.16
C ASP A 279 -8.77 -4.70 7.65
N HIS A 280 -9.72 -4.04 6.99
CA HIS A 280 -9.79 -3.94 5.54
C HIS A 280 -8.59 -3.19 4.92
N LEU A 281 -7.97 -2.27 5.66
CA LEU A 281 -6.79 -1.52 5.23
C LEU A 281 -5.47 -2.09 5.76
N ALA A 282 -5.51 -3.16 6.56
CA ALA A 282 -4.31 -3.93 6.86
C ALA A 282 -3.94 -4.81 5.65
N PRO A 283 -2.65 -4.93 5.29
CA PRO A 283 -2.21 -5.91 4.29
C PRO A 283 -2.43 -7.34 4.79
N GLY A 284 -2.67 -8.29 3.88
CA GLY A 284 -2.93 -9.69 4.21
C GLY A 284 -1.89 -10.60 3.59
N PHE A 285 -1.46 -11.62 4.32
CA PHE A 285 -0.35 -12.47 3.91
C PHE A 285 -0.70 -13.95 3.94
N VAL A 286 0.03 -14.73 3.15
CA VAL A 286 -0.08 -16.20 3.10
C VAL A 286 0.25 -16.88 4.43
N ILE A 287 0.87 -16.15 5.36
CA ILE A 287 1.21 -16.66 6.68
C ILE A 287 0.24 -16.23 7.76
N ASP A 288 -0.84 -15.50 7.45
CA ASP A 288 -1.78 -15.06 8.49
C ASP A 288 -2.58 -16.24 9.10
N TRP A 289 -2.93 -16.17 10.39
CA TRP A 289 -3.82 -17.14 11.05
C TRP A 289 -4.81 -16.45 11.99
N ALA A 290 -5.85 -17.17 12.41
CA ALA A 290 -6.86 -16.68 13.35
C ALA A 290 -6.32 -16.64 14.79
N ASP A 291 -6.71 -15.64 15.56
CA ASP A 291 -6.49 -15.64 17.01
C ASP A 291 -7.59 -16.49 17.67
N ARG A 292 -7.22 -17.58 18.35
CA ARG A 292 -8.18 -18.49 19.01
C ARG A 292 -8.97 -17.84 20.14
N THR A 293 -8.45 -16.74 20.67
CA THR A 293 -9.07 -16.01 21.79
C THR A 293 -10.05 -14.94 21.32
N GLU A 294 -10.11 -14.68 20.01
CA GLU A 294 -11.00 -13.67 19.44
C GLU A 294 -12.27 -14.32 18.84
N PRO A 295 -13.46 -13.84 19.24
CA PRO A 295 -14.68 -14.29 18.60
C PRO A 295 -14.76 -13.72 17.17
N LEU A 296 -15.41 -14.48 16.29
CA LEU A 296 -15.79 -13.99 14.98
C LEU A 296 -16.87 -12.90 15.13
N ARG A 297 -16.63 -11.75 14.51
CA ARG A 297 -17.50 -10.56 14.53
C ARG A 297 -18.24 -10.41 13.19
N PRO A 298 -19.33 -9.64 13.16
CA PRO A 298 -19.94 -9.23 11.90
C PRO A 298 -18.93 -8.56 10.95
N VAL A 299 -19.07 -8.84 9.66
CA VAL A 299 -18.44 -8.04 8.60
C VAL A 299 -19.31 -6.81 8.37
N SER A 300 -18.90 -5.67 8.93
CA SER A 300 -19.68 -4.42 8.84
C SER A 300 -19.07 -3.43 7.85
N LEU A 301 -19.92 -2.85 6.99
CA LEU A 301 -19.57 -1.77 6.07
C LEU A 301 -20.67 -0.71 5.97
N ALA A 302 -20.26 0.47 5.54
CA ALA A 302 -21.15 1.54 5.16
C ALA A 302 -20.82 2.01 3.74
N GLY A 303 -21.86 2.40 3.01
CA GLY A 303 -21.72 2.81 1.62
C GLY A 303 -22.84 3.75 1.17
N ALA A 304 -22.53 4.62 0.22
CA ALA A 304 -23.50 5.44 -0.47
C ALA A 304 -24.26 4.63 -1.54
N ARG A 305 -25.49 5.05 -1.87
CA ARG A 305 -26.25 4.45 -2.99
C ARG A 305 -25.48 4.63 -4.30
N ASN A 306 -25.59 3.67 -5.21
CA ASN A 306 -24.86 3.62 -6.48
C ASN A 306 -23.33 3.41 -6.35
N GLY A 307 -22.80 3.28 -5.14
CA GLY A 307 -21.38 3.01 -4.90
C GLY A 307 -21.05 1.53 -4.72
N ALA A 308 -19.76 1.23 -4.72
CA ALA A 308 -19.21 -0.11 -4.54
C ALA A 308 -18.22 -0.14 -3.38
N PHE A 309 -18.52 -0.90 -2.33
CA PHE A 309 -17.75 -0.88 -1.07
C PHE A 309 -17.42 -2.29 -0.62
N SER A 310 -16.21 -2.46 -0.10
CA SER A 310 -15.66 -3.77 0.19
C SER A 310 -15.33 -3.99 1.65
N ARG A 311 -15.42 -5.26 2.08
CA ARG A 311 -14.82 -5.76 3.31
C ARG A 311 -14.17 -7.11 3.08
N THR A 312 -13.32 -7.48 4.02
CA THR A 312 -12.46 -8.64 3.89
C THR A 312 -12.68 -9.58 5.06
N LEU A 313 -12.82 -10.87 4.75
CA LEU A 313 -12.83 -11.96 5.70
C LEU A 313 -11.65 -12.87 5.38
N MET A 314 -10.95 -13.38 6.38
CA MET A 314 -9.82 -14.28 6.15
C MET A 314 -10.24 -15.73 6.34
N VAL A 315 -9.66 -16.62 5.54
CA VAL A 315 -9.87 -18.06 5.61
C VAL A 315 -8.51 -18.74 5.61
N GLY A 316 -8.32 -19.75 6.46
CA GLY A 316 -7.05 -20.43 6.54
C GLY A 316 -7.09 -21.80 7.22
N SER A 317 -6.01 -22.56 7.05
CA SER A 317 -5.81 -23.87 7.69
C SER A 317 -4.31 -24.21 7.75
N ASP A 318 -3.95 -25.14 8.62
CA ASP A 318 -2.64 -25.82 8.64
C ASP A 318 -2.49 -26.85 7.49
N ARG A 319 -3.59 -27.19 6.80
CA ARG A 319 -3.64 -28.13 5.67
C ARG A 319 -4.17 -27.43 4.41
N ALA A 320 -4.10 -28.12 3.27
CA ALA A 320 -4.69 -27.63 2.03
C ALA A 320 -6.20 -27.39 2.19
N ILE A 321 -6.69 -26.30 1.60
CA ILE A 321 -8.12 -26.00 1.54
C ILE A 321 -8.59 -26.37 0.13
N GLU A 322 -9.52 -27.32 0.04
CA GLU A 322 -10.10 -27.79 -1.22
C GLU A 322 -11.59 -27.43 -1.28
N GLY A 323 -12.10 -27.11 -2.47
CA GLY A 323 -13.52 -26.86 -2.67
C GLY A 323 -14.07 -25.65 -1.90
N LEU A 324 -13.26 -24.62 -1.68
CA LEU A 324 -13.69 -23.39 -1.00
C LEU A 324 -14.88 -22.76 -1.75
N THR A 325 -16.00 -22.64 -1.06
CA THR A 325 -17.21 -21.99 -1.56
C THR A 325 -17.67 -20.94 -0.56
N VAL A 326 -18.06 -19.77 -1.05
CA VAL A 326 -18.62 -18.70 -0.21
C VAL A 326 -19.97 -18.31 -0.81
N ARG A 327 -21.00 -18.30 0.02
CA ARG A 327 -22.36 -17.88 -0.34
C ARG A 327 -22.77 -16.71 0.53
N VAL A 328 -23.53 -15.79 -0.04
CA VAL A 328 -24.09 -14.65 0.68
C VAL A 328 -25.61 -14.73 0.57
N SER A 329 -26.33 -14.51 1.67
CA SER A 329 -27.78 -14.37 1.64
C SER A 329 -28.19 -13.00 1.07
N ASP A 330 -29.48 -12.82 0.81
CA ASP A 330 -30.02 -11.47 0.68
C ASP A 330 -29.73 -10.67 1.97
N LEU A 331 -29.60 -9.35 1.82
CA LEU A 331 -29.46 -8.43 2.94
C LEU A 331 -30.82 -7.79 3.21
N GLU A 332 -31.38 -8.04 4.38
CA GLU A 332 -32.71 -7.58 4.77
C GLU A 332 -32.61 -6.49 5.83
N GLY A 333 -33.46 -5.48 5.74
CA GLY A 333 -33.54 -4.39 6.70
C GLY A 333 -34.89 -3.69 6.62
N PRO A 334 -35.16 -2.70 7.50
CA PRO A 334 -36.42 -1.95 7.46
C PRO A 334 -36.61 -1.19 6.12
N GLY A 335 -35.50 -0.83 5.45
CA GLY A 335 -35.48 -0.24 4.11
C GLY A 335 -35.80 -1.20 2.95
N GLY A 336 -35.98 -2.50 3.19
CA GLY A 336 -36.32 -3.51 2.19
C GLY A 336 -35.25 -4.60 2.05
N VAL A 337 -35.03 -5.07 0.82
CA VAL A 337 -34.09 -6.16 0.50
C VAL A 337 -33.07 -5.72 -0.53
N ILE A 338 -31.80 -5.93 -0.23
CA ILE A 338 -30.70 -5.87 -1.21
C ILE A 338 -30.36 -7.31 -1.58
N PRO A 339 -30.51 -7.71 -2.85
CA PRO A 339 -30.34 -9.11 -3.24
C PRO A 339 -28.89 -9.55 -3.10
N ALA A 340 -28.66 -10.83 -2.81
CA ALA A 340 -27.33 -11.44 -2.74
C ALA A 340 -26.48 -11.19 -4.00
N SER A 341 -27.12 -11.06 -5.17
CA SER A 341 -26.46 -10.74 -6.44
C SER A 341 -25.80 -9.36 -6.48
N ALA A 342 -26.15 -8.47 -5.55
CA ALA A 342 -25.47 -7.19 -5.35
C ALA A 342 -24.11 -7.36 -4.63
N VAL A 343 -23.85 -8.53 -4.03
CA VAL A 343 -22.60 -8.85 -3.34
C VAL A 343 -21.72 -9.70 -4.24
N ARG A 344 -20.63 -9.10 -4.73
CA ARG A 344 -19.59 -9.81 -5.46
C ARG A 344 -18.58 -10.42 -4.49
N VAL A 345 -18.33 -11.71 -4.64
CA VAL A 345 -17.32 -12.43 -3.86
C VAL A 345 -16.09 -12.69 -4.71
N ARG A 346 -14.91 -12.30 -4.21
CA ARG A 346 -13.62 -12.54 -4.85
C ARG A 346 -12.62 -13.15 -3.87
N TYR A 347 -11.59 -13.80 -4.39
CA TYR A 347 -10.62 -14.56 -3.61
C TYR A 347 -9.22 -14.02 -3.81
N ALA A 348 -8.60 -13.55 -2.74
CA ALA A 348 -7.27 -12.97 -2.78
C ALA A 348 -6.20 -14.06 -2.86
N VAL A 349 -5.33 -13.96 -3.87
CA VAL A 349 -4.20 -14.87 -4.10
C VAL A 349 -2.88 -14.10 -4.09
N PRO A 350 -1.74 -14.81 -3.89
CA PRO A 350 -0.42 -14.19 -3.84
C PRO A 350 -0.10 -13.35 -5.08
N TRP A 351 0.07 -12.05 -4.90
CA TRP A 351 0.53 -11.12 -5.94
C TRP A 351 0.98 -9.80 -5.33
N GLY A 352 2.07 -9.25 -5.86
CA GLY A 352 2.65 -8.00 -5.36
C GLY A 352 3.75 -8.22 -4.32
N ASP A 353 4.24 -7.11 -3.77
CA ASP A 353 5.28 -7.07 -2.74
C ASP A 353 4.95 -5.94 -1.78
N ASN A 354 4.90 -6.21 -0.47
CA ASN A 354 4.74 -5.18 0.55
C ASN A 354 6.11 -4.74 1.13
N GLY A 355 6.90 -4.13 0.25
CA GLY A 355 8.22 -3.58 0.52
C GLY A 355 8.27 -2.45 1.56
N SER A 356 7.16 -1.78 1.85
CA SER A 356 7.10 -0.81 2.95
C SER A 356 7.36 -1.51 4.28
N LEU A 357 6.65 -2.59 4.61
CA LEU A 357 6.95 -3.41 5.79
C LEU A 357 8.38 -4.00 5.79
N ARG A 358 8.99 -4.21 4.61
CA ARG A 358 10.39 -4.67 4.49
C ARG A 358 11.44 -3.65 4.92
N ALA A 359 11.13 -2.36 4.83
CA ALA A 359 12.03 -1.27 5.19
C ALA A 359 11.91 -0.85 6.67
N ARG A 360 10.85 -1.31 7.33
CA ARG A 360 10.30 -0.78 8.59
C ARG A 360 10.58 -1.65 9.81
N SER A 361 10.97 -2.91 9.61
CA SER A 361 11.42 -3.81 10.67
C SER A 361 12.84 -4.30 10.43
N SER A 362 13.51 -4.75 11.50
CA SER A 362 14.84 -5.38 11.42
C SER A 362 14.86 -6.66 10.57
N MET A 363 13.70 -7.23 10.23
CA MET A 363 13.57 -8.47 9.44
C MET A 363 12.77 -8.34 8.14
N GLY A 364 11.83 -7.40 8.04
CA GLY A 364 10.99 -7.16 6.87
C GLY A 364 10.00 -8.29 6.54
N TYR A 365 8.73 -7.97 6.29
CA TYR A 365 7.77 -8.97 5.80
C TYR A 365 8.16 -9.42 4.39
N VAL A 366 8.73 -10.62 4.26
CA VAL A 366 9.16 -11.14 2.95
C VAL A 366 8.15 -12.11 2.34
N ASP A 367 7.16 -12.54 3.13
CA ASP A 367 6.05 -13.38 2.70
C ASP A 367 5.15 -12.70 1.67
N ALA A 368 4.52 -13.52 0.84
CA ALA A 368 3.70 -13.03 -0.26
C ALA A 368 2.41 -12.39 0.25
N GLU A 369 2.14 -11.18 -0.24
CA GLU A 369 0.88 -10.47 0.00
C GLU A 369 -0.24 -11.07 -0.86
N LEU A 370 -1.44 -11.17 -0.28
CA LEU A 370 -2.67 -11.57 -0.96
C LEU A 370 -3.26 -10.37 -1.73
N GLY A 371 -2.62 -10.02 -2.84
CA GLY A 371 -2.90 -8.78 -3.58
C GLY A 371 -3.77 -8.91 -4.83
N CYS A 372 -3.90 -10.10 -5.44
CA CYS A 372 -4.69 -10.32 -6.66
C CYS A 372 -6.06 -10.90 -6.32
N LEU A 373 -7.15 -10.35 -6.88
CA LEU A 373 -8.52 -10.77 -6.58
C LEU A 373 -9.13 -11.59 -7.73
N LEU A 374 -9.26 -12.90 -7.53
CA LEU A 374 -9.89 -13.80 -8.48
C LEU A 374 -11.41 -13.78 -8.36
N GLU A 375 -12.12 -13.88 -9.49
CA GLU A 375 -13.59 -14.00 -9.54
C GLU A 375 -14.11 -15.36 -9.08
N THR A 376 -13.26 -16.38 -9.15
CA THR A 376 -13.60 -17.75 -8.76
C THR A 376 -12.56 -18.24 -7.76
N ALA A 377 -13.00 -19.03 -6.77
CA ALA A 377 -12.08 -19.65 -5.84
C ALA A 377 -11.05 -20.52 -6.59
N PRO A 378 -9.78 -20.53 -6.16
CA PRO A 378 -8.84 -21.57 -6.58
C PRO A 378 -9.38 -22.95 -6.22
N ASP A 379 -9.11 -23.96 -7.07
CA ASP A 379 -9.53 -25.35 -6.80
C ASP A 379 -8.91 -25.88 -5.50
N VAL A 380 -7.65 -25.52 -5.27
CA VAL A 380 -6.87 -25.85 -4.07
C VAL A 380 -6.08 -24.63 -3.62
N ILE A 381 -6.12 -24.34 -2.32
CA ILE A 381 -5.20 -23.39 -1.68
C ILE A 381 -4.20 -24.22 -0.87
N PRO A 382 -2.93 -24.32 -1.31
CA PRO A 382 -1.94 -25.16 -0.65
C PRO A 382 -1.32 -24.47 0.58
N PRO A 383 -0.82 -25.24 1.57
CA PRO A 383 0.02 -24.70 2.62
C PRO A 383 1.29 -24.09 2.05
N THR A 384 1.59 -22.85 2.46
CA THR A 384 2.78 -22.12 2.03
C THR A 384 3.73 -21.92 3.20
N PRO A 385 5.04 -22.21 3.06
CA PRO A 385 6.02 -21.90 4.08
C PRO A 385 6.24 -20.40 4.22
N SER A 386 6.53 -19.95 5.45
CA SER A 386 6.96 -18.58 5.67
C SER A 386 8.40 -18.38 5.19
N ALA A 387 8.61 -17.35 4.37
CA ALA A 387 9.92 -16.81 4.05
C ALA A 387 10.48 -15.97 5.22
N THR A 388 9.62 -15.46 6.11
CA THR A 388 10.01 -14.65 7.28
C THR A 388 10.61 -15.48 8.40
N SER A 389 10.04 -16.64 8.72
CA SER A 389 10.59 -17.56 9.74
C SER A 389 10.26 -19.02 9.44
N ARG A 390 11.25 -19.90 9.56
CA ARG A 390 11.06 -21.36 9.45
C ARG A 390 10.31 -21.96 10.65
N GLU A 391 10.19 -21.21 11.75
CA GLU A 391 9.50 -21.63 12.97
C GLU A 391 7.98 -21.49 12.86
N LEU A 392 7.49 -20.71 11.87
CA LEU A 392 6.07 -20.60 11.59
C LEU A 392 5.60 -21.84 10.83
N VAL A 393 4.56 -22.48 11.38
CA VAL A 393 3.88 -23.61 10.71
C VAL A 393 3.28 -23.12 9.40
N GLN A 394 3.50 -23.89 8.33
CA GLN A 394 2.96 -23.61 7.01
C GLN A 394 1.43 -23.55 7.06
N GLY A 395 0.83 -22.68 6.26
CA GLY A 395 -0.63 -22.54 6.23
C GLY A 395 -1.16 -22.28 4.84
N ALA A 396 -2.33 -22.83 4.55
CA ALA A 396 -3.14 -22.42 3.41
C ALA A 396 -3.96 -21.22 3.83
N VAL A 397 -3.84 -20.08 3.15
CA VAL A 397 -4.49 -18.83 3.54
C VAL A 397 -4.97 -18.08 2.30
N THR A 398 -6.19 -17.55 2.37
CA THR A 398 -6.74 -16.61 1.39
C THR A 398 -7.58 -15.56 2.09
N ALA A 399 -7.84 -14.45 1.40
CA ALA A 399 -8.81 -13.46 1.85
C ALA A 399 -10.03 -13.52 0.93
N VAL A 400 -11.22 -13.62 1.52
CA VAL A 400 -12.50 -13.48 0.84
C VAL A 400 -12.86 -11.99 0.82
N TRP A 401 -12.93 -11.43 -0.37
CA TRP A 401 -13.27 -10.03 -0.62
C TRP A 401 -14.74 -9.92 -0.98
N LEU A 402 -15.50 -9.25 -0.13
CA LEU A 402 -16.94 -9.05 -0.28
C LEU A 402 -17.16 -7.61 -0.71
N THR A 403 -17.61 -7.40 -1.95
CA THR A 403 -17.89 -6.07 -2.48
C THR A 403 -19.38 -5.94 -2.73
N VAL A 404 -20.01 -5.01 -2.02
CA VAL A 404 -21.43 -4.70 -2.20
C VAL A 404 -21.56 -3.55 -3.19
N GLN A 405 -22.19 -3.81 -4.32
CA GLN A 405 -22.70 -2.78 -5.23
C GLN A 405 -24.04 -2.30 -4.68
N VAL A 406 -24.05 -1.17 -3.96
CA VAL A 406 -25.26 -0.64 -3.34
C VAL A 406 -26.21 -0.18 -4.44
N PRO A 407 -27.44 -0.73 -4.53
CA PRO A 407 -28.39 -0.28 -5.54
C PRO A 407 -28.66 1.23 -5.44
N ARG A 408 -28.85 1.87 -6.59
CA ARG A 408 -29.06 3.32 -6.68
C ARG A 408 -30.30 3.79 -5.93
N ASP A 409 -31.31 2.93 -5.88
CA ASP A 409 -32.64 3.14 -5.32
C ASP A 409 -32.83 2.49 -3.94
N ALA A 410 -31.79 1.88 -3.36
CA ALA A 410 -31.86 1.32 -2.01
C ALA A 410 -32.27 2.41 -1.00
N ALA A 411 -33.17 2.08 -0.07
CA ALA A 411 -33.49 3.01 1.02
C ALA A 411 -32.29 3.12 1.98
N ALA A 412 -32.07 4.32 2.53
CA ALA A 412 -31.05 4.53 3.56
C ALA A 412 -31.46 3.84 4.86
N ASP A 413 -30.77 2.76 5.21
CA ASP A 413 -31.03 1.95 6.40
C ASP A 413 -29.87 0.98 6.66
N THR A 414 -29.98 0.17 7.71
CA THR A 414 -29.12 -0.98 7.97
C THR A 414 -29.74 -2.26 7.45
N TYR A 415 -29.00 -2.99 6.63
CA TYR A 415 -29.35 -4.29 6.07
C TYR A 415 -28.44 -5.37 6.64
N ARG A 416 -28.99 -6.56 6.85
CA ARG A 416 -28.32 -7.68 7.52
C ARG A 416 -28.49 -8.95 6.70
N GLY A 417 -27.41 -9.70 6.56
CA GLY A 417 -27.41 -11.01 5.94
C GLY A 417 -26.33 -11.90 6.53
N THR A 418 -26.06 -13.01 5.86
CA THR A 418 -25.10 -14.02 6.30
C THR A 418 -24.16 -14.38 5.16
N VAL A 419 -22.87 -14.48 5.47
CA VAL A 419 -21.84 -15.05 4.61
C VAL A 419 -21.54 -16.46 5.12
N THR A 420 -21.87 -17.46 4.32
CA THR A 420 -21.58 -18.87 4.63
C THR A 420 -20.31 -19.29 3.90
N VAL A 421 -19.26 -19.60 4.67
CA VAL A 421 -17.97 -20.09 4.17
C VAL A 421 -17.93 -21.62 4.32
N SER A 422 -17.65 -22.34 3.24
CA SER A 422 -17.59 -23.81 3.21
C SER A 422 -16.32 -24.30 2.52
N ALA A 423 -15.79 -25.45 2.94
CA ALA A 423 -14.69 -26.15 2.30
C ALA A 423 -14.90 -27.67 2.40
N ALA A 424 -14.26 -28.45 1.53
CA ALA A 424 -14.43 -29.90 1.50
C ALA A 424 -14.04 -30.54 2.84
N GLY A 425 -14.96 -31.34 3.40
CA GLY A 425 -14.75 -32.03 4.67
C GLY A 425 -14.71 -31.12 5.91
N GLN A 426 -15.05 -29.83 5.78
CA GLN A 426 -15.12 -28.88 6.88
C GLN A 426 -16.57 -28.51 7.19
N THR A 427 -16.87 -28.22 8.45
CA THR A 427 -18.17 -27.66 8.85
C THR A 427 -18.29 -26.23 8.29
N PRO A 428 -19.39 -25.87 7.62
CA PRO A 428 -19.63 -24.49 7.20
C PRO A 428 -19.60 -23.50 8.36
N VAL A 429 -19.07 -22.31 8.12
CA VAL A 429 -19.01 -21.21 9.08
C VAL A 429 -19.86 -20.06 8.58
N ASP A 430 -20.87 -19.67 9.36
CA ASP A 430 -21.72 -18.52 9.09
C ASP A 430 -21.16 -17.27 9.77
N VAL A 431 -21.04 -16.20 8.99
CA VAL A 431 -20.53 -14.90 9.44
C VAL A 431 -21.60 -13.84 9.17
N PRO A 432 -22.05 -13.08 10.19
CA PRO A 432 -22.99 -11.99 9.95
C PRO A 432 -22.38 -10.93 9.02
N LEU A 433 -23.18 -10.41 8.09
CA LEU A 433 -22.83 -9.31 7.18
C LEU A 433 -23.80 -8.15 7.43
N GLU A 434 -23.27 -6.97 7.67
CA GLU A 434 -24.03 -5.76 7.93
C GLU A 434 -23.64 -4.65 6.95
N LEU A 435 -24.63 -4.07 6.29
CA LEU A 435 -24.47 -2.91 5.40
C LEU A 435 -25.30 -1.75 5.92
N ARG A 436 -24.66 -0.62 6.23
CA ARG A 436 -25.34 0.67 6.40
C ARG A 436 -25.36 1.43 5.08
N VAL A 437 -26.54 1.65 4.53
CA VAL A 437 -26.74 2.50 3.35
C VAL A 437 -26.87 3.94 3.81
N CYS A 438 -25.91 4.80 3.44
CA CYS A 438 -25.94 6.22 3.73
C CYS A 438 -26.97 6.92 2.84
N ASP A 439 -27.62 7.98 3.33
CA ASP A 439 -28.65 8.72 2.56
C ASP A 439 -28.03 9.74 1.60
N TRP A 440 -27.14 9.26 0.74
CA TRP A 440 -26.52 10.01 -0.32
C TRP A 440 -26.33 9.09 -1.54
N THR A 441 -26.54 9.63 -2.74
CA THR A 441 -26.41 8.87 -3.98
C THR A 441 -25.19 9.34 -4.74
N LEU A 442 -24.23 8.44 -4.90
CA LEU A 442 -23.05 8.68 -5.69
C LEU A 442 -23.43 8.85 -7.18
N ALA A 443 -22.77 9.80 -7.85
CA ALA A 443 -22.87 9.96 -9.31
C ALA A 443 -22.39 8.69 -10.04
N ASP A 444 -22.65 8.60 -11.34
CA ASP A 444 -22.05 7.54 -12.14
C ASP A 444 -20.56 7.82 -12.35
N PRO A 445 -19.70 6.79 -12.54
CA PRO A 445 -18.26 6.99 -12.74
C PRO A 445 -17.89 7.93 -13.89
N GLN A 446 -18.79 8.11 -14.86
CA GLN A 446 -18.67 9.02 -16.00
C GLN A 446 -18.95 10.49 -15.67
N ASP A 447 -19.42 10.78 -14.45
CA ASP A 447 -19.77 12.12 -13.96
C ASP A 447 -18.98 12.51 -12.69
N PHE A 448 -18.07 11.66 -12.23
CA PHE A 448 -17.16 12.01 -11.13
C PHE A 448 -16.41 13.32 -11.40
N HIS A 449 -16.34 14.16 -10.38
CA HIS A 449 -15.53 15.38 -10.33
C HIS A 449 -14.05 15.06 -10.11
N VAL A 450 -13.77 14.00 -9.35
CA VAL A 450 -12.44 13.49 -9.06
C VAL A 450 -11.87 12.88 -10.33
N TRP A 451 -10.77 13.46 -10.81
CA TRP A 451 -10.07 12.94 -11.97
C TRP A 451 -9.27 11.69 -11.62
N THR A 452 -9.41 10.64 -12.42
CA THR A 452 -8.64 9.41 -12.29
C THR A 452 -8.07 9.00 -13.63
N GLU A 453 -6.74 8.91 -13.72
CA GLU A 453 -6.06 8.30 -14.86
C GLU A 453 -5.41 6.98 -14.44
N ILE A 454 -5.82 5.90 -15.09
CA ILE A 454 -5.16 4.60 -15.06
C ILE A 454 -4.75 4.26 -16.50
N VAL A 455 -3.45 4.15 -16.76
CA VAL A 455 -2.84 3.94 -18.07
C VAL A 455 -2.73 2.45 -18.37
N GLN A 456 -3.22 2.00 -19.52
CA GLN A 456 -3.12 0.62 -20.00
C GLN A 456 -1.87 0.44 -20.86
N SER A 457 -1.39 -0.80 -20.94
CA SER A 457 -0.23 -1.24 -21.70
C SER A 457 -0.55 -2.51 -22.50
N PRO A 458 -1.02 -2.36 -23.76
CA PRO A 458 -1.22 -3.49 -24.66
C PRO A 458 0.01 -4.39 -24.76
N ASP A 459 1.20 -3.79 -24.90
CA ASP A 459 2.47 -4.52 -24.93
C ASP A 459 2.71 -5.41 -23.71
N THR A 460 2.31 -4.98 -22.52
CA THR A 460 2.48 -5.81 -21.33
C THR A 460 1.60 -7.04 -21.39
N LEU A 461 0.36 -6.89 -21.88
CA LEU A 461 -0.56 -8.00 -22.10
C LEU A 461 0.00 -8.97 -23.15
N ALA A 462 0.48 -8.46 -24.29
CA ALA A 462 1.06 -9.30 -25.33
C ALA A 462 2.27 -10.12 -24.83
N LEU A 463 3.15 -9.50 -24.05
CA LEU A 463 4.34 -10.15 -23.50
C LEU A 463 4.03 -11.15 -22.38
N GLU A 464 3.07 -10.84 -21.51
CA GLU A 464 2.69 -11.73 -20.41
C GLU A 464 2.05 -13.03 -20.92
N TYR A 465 1.17 -12.91 -21.92
CA TYR A 465 0.39 -14.02 -22.45
C TYR A 465 0.94 -14.59 -23.76
N GLU A 466 2.11 -14.13 -24.19
CA GLU A 466 2.80 -14.58 -25.41
C GLU A 466 1.91 -14.53 -26.67
N THR A 467 1.01 -13.53 -26.75
CA THR A 467 0.08 -13.38 -27.87
C THR A 467 0.70 -12.54 -28.98
N PRO A 468 0.51 -12.87 -30.28
CA PRO A 468 0.84 -11.95 -31.35
C PRO A 468 0.13 -10.60 -31.17
N PHE A 469 0.86 -9.51 -31.43
CA PHE A 469 0.29 -8.17 -31.38
C PHE A 469 -0.96 -8.08 -32.25
N TRP A 470 -2.00 -7.46 -31.69
CA TRP A 470 -3.29 -7.18 -32.34
C TRP A 470 -4.07 -8.43 -32.80
N SER A 471 -3.72 -9.62 -32.33
CA SER A 471 -4.55 -10.82 -32.48
C SER A 471 -5.87 -10.70 -31.70
N GLU A 472 -6.87 -11.51 -32.04
CA GLU A 472 -8.16 -11.51 -31.32
C GLU A 472 -7.98 -11.73 -29.81
N ARG A 473 -7.10 -12.66 -29.43
CA ARG A 473 -6.79 -12.90 -28.01
C ARG A 473 -6.18 -11.66 -27.34
N HIS A 474 -5.32 -10.92 -28.05
CA HIS A 474 -4.77 -9.68 -27.52
C HIS A 474 -5.85 -8.60 -27.33
N TRP A 475 -6.78 -8.47 -28.28
CA TRP A 475 -7.92 -7.54 -28.15
C TRP A 475 -8.87 -7.90 -27.01
N GLU A 476 -9.12 -9.18 -26.77
CA GLU A 476 -9.86 -9.65 -25.60
C GLU A 476 -9.20 -9.18 -24.29
N LEU A 477 -7.88 -9.35 -24.18
CA LEU A 477 -7.11 -8.94 -23.00
C LEU A 477 -7.13 -7.42 -22.81
N ILE A 478 -6.98 -6.64 -23.89
CA ILE A 478 -7.09 -5.17 -23.86
C ILE A 478 -8.48 -4.76 -23.35
N GLY A 479 -9.54 -5.35 -23.90
CA GLY A 479 -10.92 -5.09 -23.48
C GLY A 479 -11.18 -5.46 -22.03
N GLN A 480 -10.63 -6.59 -21.56
CA GLN A 480 -10.67 -6.97 -20.13
C GLN A 480 -9.98 -5.94 -19.24
N SER A 481 -8.76 -5.51 -19.59
CA SER A 481 -7.99 -4.50 -18.84
C SER A 481 -8.79 -3.21 -18.67
N PHE A 482 -9.39 -2.70 -19.75
CA PHE A 482 -10.27 -1.53 -19.69
C PHE A 482 -11.50 -1.75 -18.80
N ARG A 483 -12.22 -2.86 -19.01
CA ARG A 483 -13.48 -3.13 -18.31
C ARG A 483 -13.29 -3.18 -16.79
N LEU A 484 -12.16 -3.73 -16.33
CA LEU A 484 -11.86 -3.88 -14.91
C LEU A 484 -11.60 -2.54 -14.21
N VAL A 485 -11.14 -1.52 -14.93
CA VAL A 485 -10.83 -0.21 -14.33
C VAL A 485 -11.94 0.82 -14.51
N ARG A 486 -12.99 0.51 -15.28
CA ARG A 486 -14.09 1.42 -15.62
C ARG A 486 -14.68 2.16 -14.42
N ASP A 487 -14.92 1.45 -13.32
CA ASP A 487 -15.60 2.00 -12.14
C ASP A 487 -14.73 2.99 -11.32
N SER A 488 -13.46 3.16 -11.69
CA SER A 488 -12.59 4.20 -11.13
C SER A 488 -12.90 5.60 -11.69
N GLY A 489 -13.71 5.68 -12.74
CA GLY A 489 -13.99 6.91 -13.47
C GLY A 489 -12.91 7.30 -14.48
N THR A 490 -11.99 6.38 -14.83
CA THR A 490 -10.96 6.65 -15.85
C THR A 490 -11.56 6.73 -17.26
N ARG A 491 -11.17 7.77 -18.01
CA ARG A 491 -11.78 8.16 -19.30
C ARG A 491 -10.73 8.70 -20.29
N ILE A 492 -9.48 8.30 -20.12
CA ILE A 492 -8.35 8.75 -20.91
C ILE A 492 -7.66 7.55 -21.54
N VAL A 493 -7.26 7.67 -22.80
CA VAL A 493 -6.48 6.65 -23.51
C VAL A 493 -5.30 7.28 -24.23
N TYR A 494 -4.28 6.47 -24.45
CA TYR A 494 -3.06 6.83 -25.15
C TYR A 494 -2.97 6.07 -26.47
N VAL A 495 -2.79 6.81 -27.57
CA VAL A 495 -2.62 6.30 -28.93
C VAL A 495 -1.25 6.76 -29.45
N PRO A 496 -0.17 5.99 -29.21
CA PRO A 496 1.16 6.41 -29.61
C PRO A 496 1.29 6.56 -31.13
N LEU A 497 1.70 7.74 -31.60
CA LEU A 497 2.07 7.99 -33.00
C LEU A 497 3.54 7.62 -33.27
N ILE A 498 4.31 7.42 -32.21
CA ILE A 498 5.71 6.98 -32.24
C ILE A 498 5.88 5.68 -31.45
N ALA A 499 6.87 4.89 -31.83
CA ALA A 499 7.26 3.62 -31.21
C ALA A 499 8.37 3.83 -30.16
N GLN A 500 8.61 2.78 -29.36
CA GLN A 500 9.70 2.69 -28.39
C GLN A 500 9.67 3.81 -27.32
N SER A 501 8.49 4.27 -26.92
CA SER A 501 8.35 5.37 -25.95
C SER A 501 8.45 4.91 -24.50
N ASN A 502 8.32 5.86 -23.57
CA ASN A 502 8.21 5.63 -22.13
C ASN A 502 6.96 4.81 -21.72
N LEU A 503 5.96 4.72 -22.60
CA LEU A 503 4.82 3.80 -22.41
C LEU A 503 5.20 2.34 -22.69
N GLY A 504 6.41 2.10 -23.19
CA GLY A 504 6.93 0.77 -23.50
C GLY A 504 6.29 0.13 -24.72
N ASN A 505 5.70 0.91 -25.63
CA ASN A 505 5.08 0.41 -26.86
C ASN A 505 6.12 0.04 -27.92
N ALA A 506 6.03 -1.17 -28.47
CA ALA A 506 6.94 -1.63 -29.52
C ALA A 506 6.63 -1.05 -30.90
N GLU A 507 5.36 -0.74 -31.16
CA GLU A 507 4.84 -0.17 -32.41
C GLU A 507 4.13 1.17 -32.15
N SER A 508 4.06 2.03 -33.16
CA SER A 508 3.06 3.11 -33.22
C SER A 508 1.69 2.52 -33.58
N MET A 509 0.62 3.05 -32.97
CA MET A 509 -0.75 2.58 -33.24
C MET A 509 -1.33 3.12 -34.55
N VAL A 510 -0.76 4.22 -35.07
CA VAL A 510 -0.94 4.61 -36.46
C VAL A 510 0.28 4.12 -37.23
N ARG A 511 0.03 3.28 -38.24
CA ARG A 511 1.07 2.68 -39.07
C ARG A 511 1.26 3.48 -40.35
N TRP A 512 2.48 3.46 -40.84
CA TRP A 512 2.94 4.23 -41.99
C TRP A 512 3.04 3.32 -43.20
N LEU A 513 2.52 3.76 -44.33
CA LEU A 513 2.48 2.97 -45.57
C LEU A 513 3.38 3.66 -46.59
N ARG A 514 4.57 3.10 -46.84
CA ARG A 514 5.51 3.69 -47.79
C ARG A 514 4.99 3.56 -49.22
N ASN A 515 4.90 4.69 -49.92
CA ASN A 515 4.55 4.77 -51.33
C ASN A 515 5.80 4.59 -52.22
N GLU A 516 5.60 4.29 -53.50
CA GLU A 516 6.70 4.08 -54.47
C GLU A 516 7.59 5.33 -54.66
N ASP A 517 7.02 6.51 -54.49
CA ASP A 517 7.71 7.80 -54.58
C ASP A 517 8.45 8.21 -53.30
N GLY A 518 8.40 7.38 -52.25
CA GLY A 518 9.01 7.63 -50.95
C GLY A 518 8.15 8.44 -49.97
N SER A 519 6.96 8.90 -50.37
CA SER A 519 5.97 9.50 -49.47
C SER A 519 5.29 8.42 -48.60
N TYR A 520 4.42 8.84 -47.67
CA TYR A 520 3.69 7.93 -46.81
C TYR A 520 2.17 8.18 -46.84
N ASP A 521 1.41 7.08 -46.94
CA ASP A 521 0.03 7.00 -46.50
C ASP A 521 -0.03 6.49 -45.04
N TYR A 522 -1.24 6.37 -44.47
CA TYR A 522 -1.47 5.96 -43.08
C TYR A 522 -2.48 4.82 -42.98
N ASP A 523 -2.19 3.84 -42.12
CA ASP A 523 -3.13 2.82 -41.67
C ASP A 523 -3.55 3.12 -40.21
N PHE A 524 -4.84 3.37 -40.04
CA PHE A 524 -5.48 3.69 -38.75
C PHE A 524 -6.18 2.48 -38.12
N SER A 525 -6.14 1.30 -38.75
CA SER A 525 -6.93 0.13 -38.33
C SER A 525 -6.74 -0.24 -36.85
N VAL A 526 -5.50 -0.22 -36.36
CA VAL A 526 -5.17 -0.49 -34.95
C VAL A 526 -5.73 0.60 -34.03
N MET A 527 -5.55 1.87 -34.39
CA MET A 527 -6.10 2.99 -33.62
C MET A 527 -7.63 2.92 -33.53
N ASP A 528 -8.31 2.78 -34.67
CA ASP A 528 -9.78 2.77 -34.70
C ASP A 528 -10.32 1.63 -33.84
N ARG A 529 -9.76 0.42 -33.97
CA ARG A 529 -10.16 -0.73 -33.15
C ARG A 529 -9.82 -0.55 -31.67
N TYR A 530 -8.72 0.12 -31.35
CA TYR A 530 -8.35 0.43 -29.97
C TYR A 530 -9.34 1.41 -29.33
N LEU A 531 -9.74 2.46 -30.06
CA LEU A 531 -10.76 3.41 -29.62
C LEU A 531 -12.13 2.72 -29.45
N ASP A 532 -12.55 1.88 -30.42
CA ASP A 532 -13.78 1.09 -30.30
C ASP A 532 -13.76 0.19 -29.05
N THR A 533 -12.63 -0.48 -28.83
CA THR A 533 -12.44 -1.35 -27.67
C THR A 533 -12.47 -0.54 -26.36
N ALA A 534 -11.83 0.63 -26.33
CA ALA A 534 -11.85 1.49 -25.17
C ALA A 534 -13.26 2.02 -24.87
N GLU A 535 -13.97 2.57 -25.86
CA GLU A 535 -15.32 3.11 -25.70
C GLU A 535 -16.31 2.03 -25.26
N ALA A 536 -16.21 0.82 -25.81
CA ALA A 536 -17.06 -0.31 -25.43
C ALA A 536 -16.84 -0.80 -23.98
N ASN A 537 -15.65 -0.58 -23.42
CA ASN A 537 -15.27 -1.14 -22.11
C ASN A 537 -15.13 -0.10 -20.98
N LEU A 538 -14.80 1.16 -21.31
CA LEU A 538 -14.74 2.28 -20.36
C LEU A 538 -16.01 3.16 -20.42
N GLY A 539 -16.67 3.22 -21.56
CA GLY A 539 -17.67 4.24 -21.88
C GLY A 539 -17.05 5.46 -22.59
N PRO A 540 -17.79 6.57 -22.72
CA PRO A 540 -17.35 7.75 -23.46
C PRO A 540 -16.02 8.31 -22.95
N LEU A 541 -15.08 8.53 -23.87
CA LEU A 541 -13.77 9.08 -23.55
C LEU A 541 -13.85 10.60 -23.32
N LYS A 542 -13.00 11.12 -22.42
CA LYS A 542 -12.85 12.56 -22.17
C LYS A 542 -11.52 13.11 -22.67
N MET A 543 -10.53 12.26 -22.92
CA MET A 543 -9.23 12.64 -23.47
C MET A 543 -8.64 11.50 -24.31
N VAL A 544 -8.13 11.85 -25.50
CA VAL A 544 -7.32 10.94 -26.33
C VAL A 544 -5.96 11.60 -26.53
N VAL A 545 -4.93 11.01 -25.91
CA VAL A 545 -3.57 11.54 -25.99
C VAL A 545 -2.82 10.83 -27.11
N PHE A 546 -2.17 11.62 -27.97
CA PHE A 546 -1.32 11.16 -29.06
C PHE A 546 0.16 11.44 -28.75
N PRO A 547 0.86 10.51 -28.05
CA PRO A 547 2.31 10.57 -27.92
C PRO A 547 3.00 10.75 -29.27
N VAL A 548 3.71 11.87 -29.45
CA VAL A 548 4.39 12.24 -30.72
C VAL A 548 5.82 12.76 -30.48
N TRP A 549 6.25 12.84 -29.22
CA TRP A 549 7.59 13.29 -28.83
C TRP A 549 8.10 12.47 -27.65
N GLU A 550 9.40 12.21 -27.61
CA GLU A 550 10.05 11.39 -26.58
C GLU A 550 11.49 11.88 -26.28
N ALA A 551 12.04 11.54 -25.11
CA ALA A 551 13.35 11.92 -24.62
C ALA A 551 14.52 11.50 -25.55
N TYR A 552 14.39 10.42 -26.32
CA TYR A 552 15.39 10.06 -27.34
C TYR A 552 15.43 11.04 -28.52
N MET A 553 14.43 11.94 -28.62
CA MET A 553 14.36 13.04 -29.57
C MET A 553 14.86 14.35 -28.95
N ALA A 554 15.51 14.35 -27.79
CA ALA A 554 16.05 15.58 -27.23
C ALA A 554 17.38 15.95 -27.93
N ARG A 555 17.58 17.18 -28.45
CA ARG A 555 18.89 17.59 -28.99
C ARG A 555 19.68 18.33 -27.94
N LYS A 556 21.00 18.16 -27.93
CA LYS A 556 21.87 18.83 -26.94
C LYS A 556 21.83 20.35 -27.08
N ASP A 557 21.81 20.83 -28.32
CA ASP A 557 21.99 22.24 -28.65
C ASP A 557 20.77 23.11 -28.30
N ASP A 558 19.58 22.51 -28.25
CA ASP A 558 18.32 23.17 -27.89
C ASP A 558 17.62 22.52 -26.69
N PHE A 559 18.35 21.69 -25.93
CA PHE A 559 17.82 20.97 -24.78
C PHE A 559 17.28 21.95 -23.73
N GLN A 560 16.04 21.76 -23.34
CA GLN A 560 15.41 22.65 -22.39
C GLN A 560 15.14 22.07 -21.00
N GLY A 561 15.51 20.82 -20.74
CA GLY A 561 15.49 20.26 -19.41
C GLY A 561 16.45 21.00 -18.48
N ARG A 562 16.10 21.12 -17.20
CA ARG A 562 16.84 21.95 -16.22
C ARG A 562 17.46 21.12 -15.10
N GLY A 563 18.47 21.71 -14.45
CA GLY A 563 19.10 21.18 -13.24
C GLY A 563 19.55 19.73 -13.40
N TYR A 564 19.10 18.88 -12.49
CA TYR A 564 19.47 17.47 -12.43
C TYR A 564 19.15 16.68 -13.72
N HIS A 565 18.11 17.06 -14.47
CA HIS A 565 17.76 16.37 -15.71
C HIS A 565 18.77 16.63 -16.83
N LYS A 566 19.21 17.88 -16.99
CA LYS A 566 20.29 18.21 -17.92
C LYS A 566 21.56 17.45 -17.58
N GLN A 567 21.95 17.46 -16.31
CA GLN A 567 23.11 16.71 -15.83
C GLN A 567 22.96 15.21 -16.09
N PHE A 568 21.78 14.63 -15.86
CA PHE A 568 21.52 13.22 -16.14
C PHE A 568 21.67 12.89 -17.62
N MET A 569 21.09 13.71 -18.50
CA MET A 569 21.19 13.52 -19.95
C MET A 569 22.65 13.57 -20.42
N GLU A 570 23.42 14.55 -19.95
CA GLU A 570 24.83 14.71 -20.31
C GLU A 570 25.72 13.58 -19.75
N THR A 571 25.59 13.27 -18.46
CA THR A 571 26.45 12.29 -17.76
C THR A 571 26.23 10.86 -18.26
N ASN A 572 25.02 10.53 -18.70
CA ASN A 572 24.68 9.21 -19.20
C ASN A 572 24.72 9.11 -20.73
N GLY A 573 25.31 10.13 -21.41
CA GLY A 573 25.44 10.13 -22.87
C GLY A 573 24.12 10.08 -23.63
N ARG A 574 23.01 10.56 -23.02
CA ARG A 574 21.64 10.43 -23.56
C ARG A 574 21.34 11.30 -24.77
N PHE A 575 22.29 12.14 -25.19
CA PHE A 575 22.20 12.89 -26.45
C PHE A 575 22.89 12.15 -27.62
N ALA A 576 23.77 11.20 -27.31
CA ALA A 576 24.53 10.48 -28.33
C ALA A 576 23.62 9.48 -29.03
N GLY A 577 23.45 9.62 -30.35
CA GLY A 577 22.58 8.75 -31.13
C GLY A 577 21.10 9.10 -31.06
N ASN A 578 20.74 10.32 -30.62
CA ASN A 578 19.36 10.80 -30.68
C ASN A 578 18.93 11.02 -32.13
N THR A 579 17.72 10.58 -32.43
CA THR A 579 17.17 10.55 -33.79
C THR A 579 15.80 11.23 -33.85
N GLY A 580 15.29 11.41 -35.06
CA GLY A 580 13.89 11.78 -35.24
C GLY A 580 12.92 10.69 -34.75
N PRO A 581 11.61 10.92 -34.91
CA PRO A 581 10.60 10.03 -34.35
C PRO A 581 10.68 8.62 -34.95
N VAL A 582 10.65 7.61 -34.09
CA VAL A 582 10.57 6.20 -34.51
C VAL A 582 9.10 5.87 -34.78
N VAL A 583 8.78 5.36 -35.95
CA VAL A 583 7.41 4.99 -36.34
C VAL A 583 7.37 3.58 -36.91
N THR A 584 6.18 2.96 -36.90
CA THR A 584 5.99 1.63 -37.47
C THR A 584 5.51 1.73 -38.92
N VAL A 585 6.30 1.21 -39.85
CA VAL A 585 5.96 1.06 -41.27
C VAL A 585 5.36 -0.32 -41.49
N LEU A 586 4.24 -0.38 -42.21
CA LEU A 586 3.56 -1.61 -42.62
C LEU A 586 3.80 -1.85 -44.11
N ASP A 587 4.38 -2.99 -44.44
CA ASP A 587 4.49 -3.46 -45.81
C ASP A 587 3.15 -4.07 -46.27
N ARG A 588 2.52 -3.47 -47.28
CA ARG A 588 1.18 -3.88 -47.75
C ARG A 588 1.17 -5.28 -48.38
N ALA A 589 2.29 -5.75 -48.93
CA ALA A 589 2.35 -7.01 -49.65
C ALA A 589 2.52 -8.21 -48.70
N THR A 590 3.30 -8.03 -47.65
CA THR A 590 3.67 -9.07 -46.68
C THR A 590 2.89 -8.99 -45.38
N GLY A 591 2.32 -7.82 -45.06
CA GLY A 591 1.70 -7.54 -43.76
C GLY A 591 2.69 -7.43 -42.61
N GLN A 592 4.00 -7.39 -42.90
CA GLN A 592 5.05 -7.25 -41.88
C GLN A 592 5.22 -5.79 -41.47
N THR A 593 5.58 -5.59 -40.20
CA THR A 593 5.89 -4.28 -39.63
C THR A 593 7.38 -4.13 -39.36
N GLU A 594 7.92 -2.94 -39.61
CA GLU A 594 9.26 -2.55 -39.20
C GLU A 594 9.26 -1.15 -38.56
N ASN A 595 10.19 -0.91 -37.63
CA ASN A 595 10.35 0.42 -37.05
C ASN A 595 11.37 1.23 -37.85
N VAL A 596 10.95 2.41 -38.31
CA VAL A 596 11.76 3.34 -39.11
C VAL A 596 11.91 4.66 -38.37
N VAL A 597 13.10 5.23 -38.43
CA VAL A 597 13.37 6.59 -37.94
C VAL A 597 13.01 7.59 -39.03
N LEU A 598 12.07 8.50 -38.74
CA LEU A 598 11.75 9.61 -39.63
C LEU A 598 12.70 10.80 -39.43
N PRO A 599 12.77 11.73 -40.40
CA PRO A 599 13.46 13.01 -40.23
C PRO A 599 12.95 13.82 -39.03
N TRP A 600 13.79 14.70 -38.50
CA TRP A 600 13.46 15.55 -37.36
C TRP A 600 12.36 16.56 -37.69
N PHE A 601 11.60 16.97 -36.66
CA PHE A 601 10.62 18.04 -36.82
C PHE A 601 11.27 19.34 -37.34
N GLY A 602 10.73 19.84 -38.45
CA GLY A 602 11.25 21.02 -39.15
C GLY A 602 12.32 20.72 -40.21
N GLU A 603 12.72 19.46 -40.41
CA GLU A 603 13.53 19.08 -41.59
C GLU A 603 12.67 19.07 -42.88
N PRO A 604 13.28 19.23 -44.07
CA PRO A 604 12.54 19.26 -45.34
C PRO A 604 11.65 18.02 -45.54
N GLY A 605 10.43 18.22 -46.05
CA GLY A 605 9.47 17.14 -46.30
C GLY A 605 8.63 16.73 -45.09
N THR A 606 8.97 17.19 -43.87
CA THR A 606 8.23 16.78 -42.67
C THR A 606 6.86 17.45 -42.54
N HIS A 607 6.65 18.65 -43.06
CA HIS A 607 5.32 19.28 -43.05
C HIS A 607 4.32 18.53 -43.93
N GLU A 608 4.74 18.18 -45.15
CA GLU A 608 3.97 17.43 -46.14
C GLU A 608 3.64 16.03 -45.63
N THR A 609 4.50 15.50 -44.78
CA THR A 609 4.31 14.22 -44.12
C THR A 609 3.33 14.35 -42.94
N TRP A 610 3.59 15.20 -41.95
CA TRP A 610 2.82 15.22 -40.70
C TRP A 610 1.45 15.92 -40.80
N THR A 611 1.28 16.90 -41.70
CA THR A 611 0.00 17.64 -41.82
C THR A 611 -1.16 16.73 -42.22
N PRO A 612 -1.06 15.89 -43.29
CA PRO A 612 -2.14 14.98 -43.65
C PRO A 612 -2.47 13.94 -42.58
N LEU A 613 -1.50 13.53 -41.75
CA LEU A 613 -1.74 12.64 -40.61
C LEU A 613 -2.67 13.31 -39.59
N PHE A 614 -2.35 14.54 -39.17
CA PHE A 614 -3.16 15.26 -38.18
C PHE A 614 -4.54 15.66 -38.70
N ASP A 615 -4.66 16.02 -39.98
CA ASP A 615 -5.96 16.29 -40.61
C ASP A 615 -6.87 15.05 -40.57
N GLN A 616 -6.31 13.88 -40.91
CA GLN A 616 -7.05 12.61 -40.87
C GLN A 616 -7.38 12.17 -39.45
N LEU A 617 -6.46 12.33 -38.49
CA LEU A 617 -6.75 12.11 -37.06
C LEU A 617 -7.92 12.98 -36.62
N ARG A 618 -7.90 14.28 -36.90
CA ARG A 618 -8.99 15.18 -36.52
C ARG A 618 -10.32 14.77 -37.14
N SER A 619 -10.34 14.45 -38.44
CA SER A 619 -11.56 14.00 -39.12
C SER A 619 -12.14 12.73 -38.49
N ARG A 620 -11.27 11.75 -38.16
CA ARG A 620 -11.69 10.50 -37.53
C ARG A 620 -12.20 10.70 -36.11
N LEU A 621 -11.53 11.53 -35.32
CA LEU A 621 -11.95 11.83 -33.95
C LEU A 621 -13.23 12.67 -33.94
N ALA A 622 -13.42 13.58 -34.90
CA ALA A 622 -14.66 14.33 -35.08
C ALA A 622 -15.85 13.41 -35.40
N ALA A 623 -15.65 12.36 -36.22
CA ALA A 623 -16.68 11.35 -36.48
C ALA A 623 -17.11 10.57 -35.22
N ARG A 624 -16.28 10.59 -34.17
CA ARG A 624 -16.55 10.04 -32.83
C ARG A 624 -17.01 11.09 -31.81
N GLY A 625 -17.04 12.37 -32.17
CA GLY A 625 -17.28 13.48 -31.23
C GLY A 625 -16.15 13.68 -30.21
N LEU A 626 -14.91 13.36 -30.59
CA LEU A 626 -13.71 13.40 -29.73
C LEU A 626 -12.65 14.39 -30.22
N ASP A 627 -12.90 15.18 -31.26
CA ASP A 627 -11.93 16.13 -31.82
C ASP A 627 -11.51 17.22 -30.83
N ASP A 628 -12.44 17.71 -30.01
CA ASP A 628 -12.16 18.65 -28.91
C ASP A 628 -11.51 17.98 -27.68
N LYS A 629 -11.36 16.64 -27.70
CA LYS A 629 -10.73 15.83 -26.64
C LYS A 629 -9.31 15.38 -27.01
N MET A 630 -8.83 15.74 -28.20
CA MET A 630 -7.49 15.40 -28.65
C MET A 630 -6.44 16.18 -27.85
N LEU A 631 -5.38 15.48 -27.45
CA LEU A 631 -4.17 16.05 -26.88
C LEU A 631 -2.95 15.45 -27.58
N ILE A 632 -1.86 16.20 -27.69
CA ILE A 632 -0.60 15.71 -28.26
C ILE A 632 0.53 15.64 -27.23
N GLY A 633 1.52 14.82 -27.57
CA GLY A 633 2.80 14.79 -26.89
C GLY A 633 2.83 13.85 -25.68
N MET A 634 4.04 13.65 -25.20
CA MET A 634 4.35 13.01 -23.91
C MET A 634 5.48 13.83 -23.28
N MET A 635 5.21 15.12 -23.07
CA MET A 635 6.22 16.00 -22.51
C MET A 635 6.58 15.55 -21.09
N ASN A 636 7.88 15.54 -20.81
CA ASN A 636 8.47 15.25 -19.51
C ASN A 636 9.58 16.26 -19.18
N ASP A 637 10.34 16.02 -18.12
CA ASP A 637 11.42 16.89 -17.66
C ASP A 637 12.57 17.11 -18.67
N ALA A 638 12.70 16.25 -19.70
CA ALA A 638 13.59 16.46 -20.83
C ALA A 638 13.14 17.66 -21.69
N CYS A 639 11.82 17.87 -21.79
CA CYS A 639 11.14 18.91 -22.57
C CYS A 639 11.44 18.92 -24.09
N PRO A 640 10.44 19.05 -24.96
CA PRO A 640 10.67 19.35 -26.37
C PRO A 640 11.35 20.71 -26.55
N SER A 641 12.03 20.89 -27.68
CA SER A 641 12.61 22.18 -28.07
C SER A 641 11.52 23.18 -28.51
N GLU A 642 11.84 24.48 -28.59
CA GLU A 642 10.88 25.48 -29.09
C GLU A 642 10.52 25.19 -30.56
N GLN A 643 11.49 24.71 -31.33
CA GLN A 643 11.29 24.29 -32.72
C GLN A 643 10.29 23.14 -32.82
N ASP A 644 10.42 22.10 -31.99
CA ASP A 644 9.51 20.95 -32.03
C ASP A 644 8.09 21.35 -31.63
N VAL A 645 7.95 22.20 -30.59
CA VAL A 645 6.66 22.75 -30.17
C VAL A 645 6.05 23.60 -31.26
N ALA A 646 6.82 24.48 -31.90
CA ALA A 646 6.36 25.33 -32.98
C ALA A 646 5.96 24.53 -34.23
N PHE A 647 6.73 23.50 -34.60
CA PHE A 647 6.39 22.60 -35.70
C PHE A 647 5.07 21.89 -35.43
N LEU A 648 4.90 21.29 -34.25
CA LEU A 648 3.67 20.59 -33.89
C LEU A 648 2.47 21.54 -33.83
N ALA A 649 2.64 22.78 -33.39
CA ALA A 649 1.59 23.79 -33.44
C ALA A 649 1.15 24.15 -34.88
N GLN A 650 2.04 24.02 -35.87
CA GLN A 650 1.73 24.28 -37.28
C GLN A 650 1.00 23.10 -37.93
N VAL A 651 1.42 21.86 -37.67
CA VAL A 651 0.80 20.66 -38.28
C VAL A 651 -0.44 20.17 -37.52
N ALA A 652 -0.60 20.55 -36.26
CA ALA A 652 -1.72 20.16 -35.39
C ALA A 652 -2.37 21.40 -34.71
N PRO A 653 -2.83 22.41 -35.49
CA PRO A 653 -3.22 23.70 -34.95
C PRO A 653 -4.41 23.59 -33.98
N GLY A 654 -4.29 24.20 -32.79
CA GLY A 654 -5.33 24.21 -31.76
C GLY A 654 -5.38 22.96 -30.87
N ILE A 655 -4.55 21.94 -31.12
CA ILE A 655 -4.46 20.76 -30.25
C ILE A 655 -3.46 21.05 -29.11
N ARG A 656 -3.91 20.87 -27.87
CA ARG A 656 -3.11 21.16 -26.66
C ARG A 656 -2.23 19.97 -26.27
N TRP A 657 -1.21 20.24 -25.46
CA TRP A 657 -0.26 19.24 -24.99
C TRP A 657 -0.73 18.48 -23.74
N ALA A 658 -0.27 17.24 -23.62
CA ALA A 658 -0.23 16.50 -22.36
C ALA A 658 1.22 16.51 -21.79
N VAL A 659 1.33 16.57 -20.46
CA VAL A 659 2.62 16.54 -19.75
C VAL A 659 2.57 15.65 -18.51
N ALA A 660 3.62 14.87 -18.29
CA ALA A 660 3.87 14.17 -17.03
C ALA A 660 5.29 14.49 -16.54
N ALA A 661 5.40 15.22 -15.42
CA ALA A 661 6.65 15.87 -15.07
C ALA A 661 6.77 16.18 -13.57
N HIS A 662 7.98 16.55 -13.13
CA HIS A 662 8.22 16.91 -11.73
C HIS A 662 7.51 18.19 -11.30
N GLY A 663 7.51 19.23 -12.13
CA GLY A 663 6.91 20.53 -11.81
C GLY A 663 6.02 21.07 -12.93
N THR A 664 5.39 22.22 -12.70
CA THR A 664 4.56 22.87 -13.71
C THR A 664 5.42 23.58 -14.75
N TYR A 665 5.18 23.30 -16.03
CA TYR A 665 5.87 23.95 -17.16
C TYR A 665 4.92 24.86 -17.92
N VAL A 666 5.45 25.94 -18.51
CA VAL A 666 4.69 26.94 -19.31
C VAL A 666 5.17 27.01 -20.76
N LYS A 667 5.75 25.91 -21.26
CA LYS A 667 6.43 25.84 -22.56
C LYS A 667 5.52 25.57 -23.75
N ALA A 668 4.31 25.11 -23.48
CA ALA A 668 3.27 24.84 -24.45
C ALA A 668 1.92 25.14 -23.79
N ASP A 669 0.87 25.19 -24.60
CA ASP A 669 -0.50 25.17 -24.10
C ASP A 669 -0.86 23.73 -23.70
N PHE A 670 -1.26 23.51 -22.45
CA PHE A 670 -1.50 22.17 -21.89
C PHE A 670 -2.99 21.96 -21.62
N GLY A 671 -3.53 20.84 -22.10
CA GLY A 671 -4.88 20.39 -21.77
C GLY A 671 -4.94 19.41 -20.60
N TYR A 672 -3.84 18.73 -20.32
CA TYR A 672 -3.71 17.76 -19.24
C TYR A 672 -2.30 17.78 -18.63
N ARG A 673 -2.23 17.67 -17.30
CA ARG A 673 -0.97 17.69 -16.55
C ARG A 673 -0.98 16.64 -15.44
N ALA A 674 -0.06 15.69 -15.47
CA ALA A 674 0.22 14.79 -14.35
C ALA A 674 1.51 15.25 -13.64
N ILE A 675 1.39 15.98 -12.52
CA ILE A 675 2.51 16.68 -11.89
C ILE A 675 2.81 16.13 -10.51
N VAL A 676 4.09 15.91 -10.24
CA VAL A 676 4.59 15.43 -8.94
C VAL A 676 4.52 16.54 -7.88
N TYR A 677 5.09 17.70 -8.18
CA TYR A 677 5.31 18.78 -7.22
C TYR A 677 4.45 19.99 -7.55
N VAL A 678 3.39 20.16 -6.76
CA VAL A 678 2.64 21.41 -6.65
C VAL A 678 2.28 21.65 -5.19
N ARG A 679 1.49 22.67 -4.91
CA ARG A 679 1.08 23.00 -3.53
C ARG A 679 0.17 21.90 -2.97
N THR A 680 0.59 21.35 -1.84
CA THR A 680 -0.21 20.50 -0.97
C THR A 680 -1.06 21.35 -0.04
N GLY A 681 -2.25 20.87 0.35
CA GLY A 681 -3.04 21.47 1.42
C GLY A 681 -2.34 21.24 2.76
N HIS A 682 -2.17 22.32 3.53
CA HIS A 682 -1.46 22.30 4.83
C HIS A 682 -2.42 22.69 5.95
N GLU A 683 -2.63 23.98 6.14
CA GLU A 683 -3.56 24.50 7.15
C GLU A 683 -5.00 24.44 6.67
N LYS A 684 -5.21 24.62 5.35
CA LYS A 684 -6.50 24.60 4.68
C LYS A 684 -6.40 23.81 3.37
N SER A 685 -7.54 23.29 2.93
CA SER A 685 -7.68 22.71 1.61
C SER A 685 -7.44 23.75 0.51
N LEU A 686 -6.79 23.34 -0.57
CA LEU A 686 -6.62 24.14 -1.79
C LEU A 686 -7.70 23.84 -2.84
N MET A 687 -8.65 22.96 -2.50
CA MET A 687 -9.83 22.64 -3.30
C MET A 687 -9.44 22.30 -4.74
N GLY A 688 -8.57 21.31 -4.91
CA GLY A 688 -7.97 20.99 -6.20
C GLY A 688 -9.02 20.69 -7.29
N TRP A 689 -10.22 20.23 -6.93
CA TRP A 689 -11.36 20.08 -7.84
C TRP A 689 -11.81 21.37 -8.55
N LYS A 690 -11.53 22.56 -8.00
CA LYS A 690 -11.86 23.87 -8.60
C LYS A 690 -10.96 24.26 -9.77
N GLN A 691 -9.84 23.57 -9.98
CA GLN A 691 -8.93 23.91 -11.08
C GLN A 691 -9.63 23.73 -12.43
N SER A 692 -9.49 24.71 -13.33
CA SER A 692 -10.07 24.63 -14.68
C SER A 692 -9.31 23.64 -15.56
N GLU A 693 -7.98 23.65 -15.49
CA GLU A 693 -7.12 22.64 -16.10
C GLU A 693 -7.19 21.30 -15.36
N VAL A 694 -7.05 20.20 -16.09
CA VAL A 694 -6.94 18.87 -15.45
C VAL A 694 -5.51 18.65 -14.96
N LEU A 695 -5.29 19.03 -13.70
CA LEU A 695 -4.04 18.82 -12.98
C LEU A 695 -4.17 17.60 -12.04
N ALA A 696 -3.54 16.49 -12.41
CA ALA A 696 -3.57 15.22 -11.69
C ALA A 696 -2.32 15.00 -10.84
N TYR A 697 -2.49 14.39 -9.66
CA TYR A 697 -1.39 14.03 -8.78
C TYR A 697 -0.66 12.81 -9.33
N PHE A 698 0.57 13.03 -9.78
CA PHE A 698 1.49 11.95 -10.13
C PHE A 698 2.34 11.59 -8.91
N ASN A 699 1.96 10.53 -8.19
CA ASN A 699 2.84 9.96 -7.18
C ASN A 699 3.96 9.13 -7.86
N ARG A 700 5.11 9.76 -8.03
CA ARG A 700 6.33 9.19 -8.64
C ARG A 700 7.10 8.18 -7.78
N ASP A 701 6.55 7.74 -6.63
CA ASP A 701 7.27 6.76 -5.81
C ASP A 701 7.33 5.43 -6.58
N ASN A 702 8.53 5.05 -7.03
CA ASN A 702 8.77 3.75 -7.69
C ASN A 702 8.45 2.54 -6.80
N ARG A 703 8.21 2.78 -5.51
CA ARG A 703 7.75 1.79 -4.53
C ARG A 703 6.28 1.91 -4.17
N LEU A 704 5.48 2.71 -4.88
CA LEU A 704 4.06 2.93 -4.54
C LEU A 704 3.25 1.62 -4.49
N GLU A 705 3.55 0.67 -5.38
CA GLU A 705 2.99 -0.69 -5.36
C GLU A 705 3.16 -1.42 -4.02
N SER A 706 4.20 -1.06 -3.28
CA SER A 706 4.65 -1.70 -2.05
C SER A 706 4.26 -0.94 -0.78
N GLN A 707 3.56 0.17 -0.95
CA GLN A 707 2.98 0.97 0.13
C GLN A 707 1.65 0.38 0.58
N GLU A 708 1.23 0.73 1.79
CA GLU A 708 0.05 0.12 2.40
C GLU A 708 -1.27 0.49 1.72
N PRO A 709 -2.30 -0.36 1.84
CA PRO A 709 -3.65 -0.09 1.38
C PRO A 709 -4.20 1.30 1.76
N ALA A 710 -3.92 1.77 2.98
CA ALA A 710 -4.35 3.08 3.46
C ALA A 710 -3.81 4.23 2.61
N LEU A 711 -2.59 4.10 2.04
CA LEU A 711 -2.06 5.09 1.13
C LEU A 711 -2.90 5.13 -0.15
N TRP A 712 -3.13 3.99 -0.79
CA TRP A 712 -3.94 3.86 -2.01
C TRP A 712 -5.35 4.44 -1.83
N ARG A 713 -6.00 4.11 -0.70
CA ARG A 713 -7.33 4.65 -0.36
C ARG A 713 -7.34 6.17 -0.27
N THR A 714 -6.31 6.75 0.34
CA THR A 714 -6.27 8.21 0.61
C THR A 714 -5.65 9.03 -0.52
N LEU A 715 -5.12 8.41 -1.58
CA LEU A 715 -4.49 9.14 -2.69
C LEU A 715 -5.43 10.18 -3.33
N PRO A 716 -6.68 9.87 -3.70
CA PRO A 716 -7.56 10.83 -4.37
C PRO A 716 -7.95 11.98 -3.45
N THR A 717 -8.33 11.67 -2.22
CA THR A 717 -8.76 12.68 -1.24
C THR A 717 -7.61 13.58 -0.80
N PHE A 718 -6.38 13.06 -0.71
CA PHE A 718 -5.18 13.86 -0.50
C PHE A 718 -4.92 14.82 -1.67
N ALA A 719 -5.06 14.34 -2.90
CA ALA A 719 -4.89 15.16 -4.10
C ALA A 719 -5.87 16.36 -4.11
N LEU A 720 -7.14 16.12 -3.78
CA LEU A 720 -8.20 17.15 -3.71
C LEU A 720 -7.97 18.18 -2.59
N ALA A 721 -7.38 17.77 -1.46
CA ALA A 721 -6.94 18.70 -0.42
C ALA A 721 -5.81 19.61 -0.91
N GLY A 722 -4.97 19.10 -1.80
CA GLY A 722 -3.96 19.87 -2.52
C GLY A 722 -4.53 20.59 -3.74
N SER A 723 -3.64 21.02 -4.63
CA SER A 723 -4.01 21.73 -5.85
C SER A 723 -4.43 20.81 -7.01
N TRP A 724 -4.56 19.50 -6.78
CA TRP A 724 -4.84 18.54 -7.84
C TRP A 724 -6.34 18.19 -7.92
N ARG A 725 -6.85 18.00 -9.13
CA ARG A 725 -8.24 17.55 -9.37
C ARG A 725 -8.46 16.07 -9.09
N GLY A 726 -7.41 15.33 -8.80
CA GLY A 726 -7.43 13.90 -8.57
C GLY A 726 -6.06 13.29 -8.84
N VAL A 727 -6.01 12.05 -9.31
CA VAL A 727 -4.78 11.25 -9.44
C VAL A 727 -4.53 10.87 -10.89
N GLY A 728 -3.26 10.69 -11.25
CA GLY A 728 -2.89 10.26 -12.59
C GLY A 728 -1.52 9.63 -12.67
N ARG A 729 -1.17 9.20 -13.88
CA ARG A 729 0.03 8.42 -14.22
C ARG A 729 0.14 7.12 -13.41
N ILE A 730 -1.00 6.53 -13.06
CA ILE A 730 -1.09 5.21 -12.42
C ILE A 730 -1.13 4.17 -13.53
N GLY A 731 -0.30 3.13 -13.49
CA GLY A 731 -0.39 2.03 -14.44
C GLY A 731 -1.46 1.02 -14.04
N GLY A 732 -2.24 0.56 -15.02
CA GLY A 732 -3.18 -0.54 -14.89
C GLY A 732 -2.45 -1.87 -14.86
N ASP A 733 -1.90 -2.25 -16.00
CA ASP A 733 -1.34 -3.56 -16.32
C ASP A 733 0.16 -3.52 -16.65
N PHE A 734 0.90 -2.51 -16.17
CA PHE A 734 2.35 -2.38 -16.37
C PHE A 734 3.17 -3.38 -15.53
N TRP A 735 2.89 -4.67 -15.58
CA TRP A 735 3.58 -5.71 -14.80
C TRP A 735 5.08 -5.83 -15.10
N LYS A 736 5.79 -6.47 -14.18
CA LYS A 736 7.15 -6.94 -14.44
C LYS A 736 7.05 -8.17 -15.35
N VAL A 737 7.38 -8.02 -16.62
CA VAL A 737 7.31 -9.08 -17.64
C VAL A 737 8.68 -9.41 -18.25
N ILE A 738 9.66 -8.51 -18.13
CA ILE A 738 11.02 -8.74 -18.61
C ILE A 738 11.76 -9.62 -17.62
N ARG A 739 12.35 -10.71 -18.12
CA ARG A 739 13.11 -11.66 -17.32
C ARG A 739 14.57 -11.25 -17.19
N ASN A 740 15.13 -11.35 -15.98
CA ASN A 740 16.55 -11.17 -15.73
C ASN A 740 17.37 -12.39 -16.20
N LYS A 741 18.70 -12.35 -16.01
CA LYS A 741 19.61 -13.45 -16.35
C LYS A 741 19.31 -14.78 -15.62
N ARG A 742 18.52 -14.75 -14.55
CA ARG A 742 18.07 -15.92 -13.77
C ARG A 742 16.69 -16.43 -14.21
N GLY A 743 16.08 -15.81 -15.23
CA GLY A 743 14.74 -16.16 -15.71
C GLY A 743 13.59 -15.55 -14.88
N GLU A 744 13.91 -14.79 -13.83
CA GLU A 744 12.93 -14.16 -12.94
C GLU A 744 12.40 -12.87 -13.57
N ARG A 745 11.09 -12.65 -13.50
CA ARG A 745 10.48 -11.39 -13.96
C ARG A 745 10.92 -10.24 -13.05
N SER A 746 11.60 -9.24 -13.61
CA SER A 746 12.18 -8.14 -12.85
C SER A 746 11.94 -6.75 -13.45
N GLY A 747 11.83 -6.63 -14.78
CA GLY A 747 11.68 -5.35 -15.48
C GLY A 747 10.29 -5.19 -16.11
N ARG A 748 9.86 -3.94 -16.32
CA ARG A 748 8.60 -3.57 -16.97
C ARG A 748 8.82 -3.18 -18.42
N VAL A 749 7.76 -3.16 -19.22
CA VAL A 749 7.85 -2.90 -20.66
C VAL A 749 8.60 -1.61 -21.09
N PRO A 750 8.57 -0.48 -20.36
CA PRO A 750 9.37 0.69 -20.74
C PRO A 750 10.88 0.44 -20.69
N GLU A 751 11.34 -0.50 -19.87
CA GLU A 751 12.77 -0.82 -19.72
C GLU A 751 13.36 -1.52 -20.95
N ARG A 752 12.53 -1.98 -21.90
CA ARG A 752 12.98 -2.45 -23.23
C ARG A 752 13.60 -1.32 -24.07
N TYR A 753 13.29 -0.07 -23.76
CA TYR A 753 13.71 1.11 -24.51
C TYR A 753 14.47 2.08 -23.60
N PRO A 754 15.72 1.77 -23.20
CA PRO A 754 16.49 2.61 -22.29
C PRO A 754 16.63 4.06 -22.76
N GLN A 755 16.62 4.32 -24.07
CA GLN A 755 16.69 5.66 -24.67
C GLN A 755 15.48 6.55 -24.29
N SER A 756 14.36 5.95 -23.91
CA SER A 756 13.10 6.62 -23.53
C SER A 756 12.89 6.68 -22.03
N ASN A 757 13.91 6.35 -21.24
CA ASN A 757 13.83 6.30 -19.78
C ASN A 757 13.69 7.71 -19.18
N TRP A 758 12.63 7.94 -18.42
CA TRP A 758 12.35 9.16 -17.65
C TRP A 758 12.65 8.98 -16.16
N ARG A 759 13.41 7.94 -15.82
CA ARG A 759 13.84 7.61 -14.47
C ARG A 759 12.63 7.34 -13.60
N ASN A 760 12.48 8.04 -12.49
CA ASN A 760 11.36 7.92 -11.56
C ASN A 760 10.03 8.51 -12.10
N LEU A 761 10.00 9.02 -13.33
CA LEU A 761 8.76 9.43 -13.99
C LEU A 761 8.17 8.35 -14.94
N ASP A 762 8.85 7.21 -15.11
CA ASP A 762 8.24 6.05 -15.79
C ASP A 762 7.10 5.48 -14.94
N ILE A 763 6.23 4.69 -15.56
CA ILE A 763 5.13 4.02 -14.87
C ILE A 763 5.67 2.74 -14.20
N TYR A 764 5.90 2.82 -12.89
CA TYR A 764 6.30 1.66 -12.06
C TYR A 764 5.16 1.07 -11.23
N THR A 765 3.92 1.35 -11.62
CA THR A 765 2.71 0.91 -10.91
C THR A 765 1.83 0.03 -11.77
N ALA A 766 1.17 -0.94 -11.15
CA ALA A 766 0.17 -1.81 -11.76
C ALA A 766 -0.94 -2.06 -10.72
N VAL A 767 -2.13 -1.54 -10.97
CA VAL A 767 -3.31 -1.78 -10.12
C VAL A 767 -4.11 -3.03 -10.56
N LEU A 768 -3.72 -3.65 -11.66
CA LEU A 768 -4.20 -4.96 -12.12
C LEU A 768 -3.12 -6.03 -11.93
N ALA A 769 -3.53 -7.30 -12.00
CA ALA A 769 -2.67 -8.46 -11.87
C ALA A 769 -2.90 -9.44 -13.04
N PRO A 770 -1.86 -10.17 -13.49
CA PRO A 770 -2.04 -11.28 -14.41
C PRO A 770 -2.57 -12.50 -13.68
N THR A 771 -3.34 -13.31 -14.38
CA THR A 771 -3.86 -14.61 -13.93
C THR A 771 -3.78 -15.59 -15.10
N GLU A 772 -3.93 -16.88 -14.85
CA GLU A 772 -3.97 -17.89 -15.92
C GLU A 772 -5.07 -17.62 -16.96
N ARG A 773 -6.16 -16.94 -16.57
CA ARG A 773 -7.33 -16.68 -17.44
C ARG A 773 -7.32 -15.31 -18.10
N GLY A 774 -6.36 -14.44 -17.76
CA GLY A 774 -6.33 -13.05 -18.20
C GLY A 774 -6.15 -12.09 -17.03
N VAL A 775 -6.78 -10.91 -17.10
CA VAL A 775 -6.53 -9.82 -16.15
C VAL A 775 -7.46 -9.92 -14.93
N ALA A 776 -6.94 -9.58 -13.74
CA ALA A 776 -7.73 -9.41 -12.52
C ALA A 776 -7.42 -8.06 -11.84
N VAL A 777 -8.34 -7.57 -11.02
CA VAL A 777 -8.09 -6.40 -10.17
C VAL A 777 -7.25 -6.77 -8.95
N THR A 778 -6.58 -5.79 -8.37
CA THR A 778 -5.86 -5.95 -7.10
C THR A 778 -6.63 -5.33 -5.94
N THR A 779 -6.26 -5.68 -4.71
CA THR A 779 -6.71 -4.99 -3.49
C THR A 779 -6.44 -3.48 -3.58
N ARG A 780 -5.29 -3.09 -4.15
CA ARG A 780 -4.91 -1.68 -4.36
C ARG A 780 -5.89 -0.93 -5.27
N TYR A 781 -6.35 -1.57 -6.35
CA TYR A 781 -7.38 -0.99 -7.22
C TYR A 781 -8.68 -0.73 -6.44
N GLU A 782 -9.12 -1.70 -5.64
CA GLU A 782 -10.35 -1.56 -4.85
C GLU A 782 -10.25 -0.41 -3.84
N HIS A 783 -9.12 -0.30 -3.15
CA HIS A 783 -8.88 0.81 -2.24
C HIS A 783 -8.82 2.16 -2.96
N LEU A 784 -8.15 2.23 -4.11
CA LEU A 784 -8.12 3.43 -4.94
C LEU A 784 -9.53 3.84 -5.39
N ARG A 785 -10.33 2.88 -5.88
CA ARG A 785 -11.72 3.11 -6.32
C ARG A 785 -12.59 3.63 -5.18
N GLU A 786 -12.51 3.03 -4.00
CA GLU A 786 -13.25 3.53 -2.82
C GLU A 786 -12.78 4.94 -2.40
N GLY A 787 -11.49 5.23 -2.54
CA GLY A 787 -10.93 6.58 -2.34
C GLY A 787 -11.47 7.62 -3.31
N VAL A 788 -11.74 7.26 -4.56
CA VAL A 788 -12.37 8.13 -5.56
C VAL A 788 -13.82 8.45 -5.16
N GLN A 789 -14.59 7.42 -4.77
CA GLN A 789 -15.99 7.60 -4.32
C GLN A 789 -16.07 8.46 -3.04
N GLU A 790 -15.14 8.27 -2.11
CA GLU A 790 -14.97 9.13 -0.93
C GLU A 790 -14.62 10.57 -1.31
N GLY A 791 -13.81 10.75 -2.36
CA GLY A 791 -13.49 12.05 -2.94
C GLY A 791 -14.70 12.78 -3.53
N GLU A 792 -15.65 12.09 -4.14
CA GLU A 792 -16.89 12.72 -4.63
C GLU A 792 -17.71 13.32 -3.47
N ALA A 793 -17.86 12.59 -2.37
CA ALA A 793 -18.55 13.09 -1.18
C ALA A 793 -17.83 14.32 -0.60
N ARG A 794 -16.50 14.29 -0.57
CA ARG A 794 -15.68 15.45 -0.19
C ARG A 794 -15.99 16.66 -1.06
N VAL A 795 -16.06 16.51 -2.40
CA VAL A 795 -16.34 17.62 -3.32
C VAL A 795 -17.71 18.24 -3.04
N VAL A 796 -18.75 17.41 -2.79
CA VAL A 796 -20.10 17.90 -2.44
C VAL A 796 -20.04 18.79 -1.19
N VAL A 797 -19.43 18.29 -0.11
CA VAL A 797 -19.34 18.99 1.18
C VAL A 797 -18.47 20.23 1.07
N GLU A 798 -17.29 20.13 0.46
CA GLU A 798 -16.32 21.21 0.32
C GLU A 798 -16.83 22.34 -0.59
N ARG A 799 -17.56 22.03 -1.67
CA ARG A 799 -18.21 23.03 -2.51
C ARG A 799 -19.25 23.84 -1.73
N ALA A 800 -20.06 23.17 -0.92
CA ALA A 800 -21.14 23.83 -0.21
C ALA A 800 -20.66 24.80 0.88
N VAL A 801 -19.56 24.48 1.56
CA VAL A 801 -19.00 25.39 2.58
C VAL A 801 -18.08 26.48 2.03
N ALA A 802 -17.52 26.29 0.83
CA ALA A 802 -16.57 27.22 0.21
C ALA A 802 -17.22 28.28 -0.69
N ASP A 803 -18.52 28.21 -0.93
CA ASP A 803 -19.30 29.22 -1.66
C ASP A 803 -20.24 29.90 -0.66
N ASP A 804 -20.18 31.23 -0.56
CA ASP A 804 -20.92 31.98 0.47
C ASP A 804 -22.44 31.83 0.32
N ALA A 805 -22.95 31.75 -0.92
CA ALA A 805 -24.38 31.61 -1.18
C ALA A 805 -24.87 30.19 -0.86
N LEU A 806 -24.09 29.16 -1.19
CA LEU A 806 -24.41 27.78 -0.80
C LEU A 806 -24.29 27.59 0.72
N ARG A 807 -23.24 28.15 1.33
CA ARG A 807 -23.00 28.08 2.78
C ARG A 807 -24.16 28.69 3.56
N ALA A 808 -24.65 29.85 3.13
CA ALA A 808 -25.78 30.52 3.77
C ALA A 808 -27.03 29.62 3.83
N ARG A 809 -27.25 28.79 2.81
CA ARG A 809 -28.38 27.86 2.76
C ARG A 809 -28.24 26.64 3.68
N LEU A 810 -27.02 26.29 4.12
CA LEU A 810 -26.80 25.18 5.04
C LEU A 810 -27.21 25.53 6.48
N GLY A 811 -27.16 26.82 6.84
CA GLY A 811 -27.19 27.26 8.23
C GLY A 811 -25.86 27.02 8.96
N ALA A 812 -25.68 27.68 10.11
CA ALA A 812 -24.41 27.68 10.84
C ALA A 812 -23.98 26.28 11.34
N ASP A 813 -24.92 25.50 11.87
CA ASP A 813 -24.63 24.18 12.43
C ASP A 813 -24.09 23.20 11.38
N LEU A 814 -24.83 23.00 10.28
CA LEU A 814 -24.41 22.06 9.24
C LEU A 814 -23.10 22.51 8.58
N ALA A 815 -22.92 23.82 8.35
CA ALA A 815 -21.68 24.36 7.82
C ALA A 815 -20.47 24.08 8.74
N GLU A 816 -20.61 24.29 10.06
CA GLU A 816 -19.55 23.99 11.03
C GLU A 816 -19.22 22.50 11.09
N ARG A 817 -20.25 21.63 11.09
CA ARG A 817 -20.05 20.17 11.04
C ARG A 817 -19.29 19.74 9.79
N CYS A 818 -19.63 20.32 8.63
CA CYS A 818 -18.94 20.09 7.37
C CYS A 818 -17.47 20.53 7.41
N GLU A 819 -17.18 21.75 7.88
CA GLU A 819 -15.82 22.27 7.99
C GLU A 819 -14.95 21.44 8.93
N ARG A 820 -15.50 21.04 10.08
CA ARG A 820 -14.82 20.17 11.04
C ARG A 820 -14.50 18.81 10.42
N ALA A 821 -15.46 18.20 9.73
CA ALA A 821 -15.24 16.91 9.07
C ALA A 821 -14.16 16.98 7.99
N LEU A 822 -14.17 18.02 7.14
CA LEU A 822 -13.13 18.25 6.12
C LEU A 822 -11.74 18.45 6.74
N MET A 823 -11.66 19.21 7.84
CA MET A 823 -10.42 19.42 8.57
C MET A 823 -9.89 18.11 9.17
N GLU A 824 -10.72 17.36 9.89
CA GLU A 824 -10.35 16.06 10.48
C GLU A 824 -9.86 15.09 9.40
N HIS A 825 -10.55 15.05 8.26
CA HIS A 825 -10.22 14.18 7.13
C HIS A 825 -8.85 14.52 6.51
N MET A 826 -8.62 15.80 6.24
CA MET A 826 -7.33 16.29 5.72
C MET A 826 -6.18 16.03 6.71
N ARG A 827 -6.40 16.30 8.00
CA ARG A 827 -5.39 16.07 9.06
C ARG A 827 -5.05 14.60 9.19
N ALA A 828 -6.03 13.70 9.09
CA ALA A 828 -5.77 12.26 9.13
C ALA A 828 -4.86 11.78 7.98
N GLN A 829 -5.05 12.30 6.76
CA GLN A 829 -4.20 11.95 5.61
C GLN A 829 -2.79 12.50 5.73
N GLN A 830 -2.66 13.70 6.29
CA GLN A 830 -1.40 14.32 6.60
C GLN A 830 -0.63 13.51 7.66
N LEU A 831 -1.29 13.09 8.73
CA LEU A 831 -0.71 12.22 9.77
C LEU A 831 -0.28 10.86 9.22
N LEU A 832 -1.10 10.25 8.36
CA LEU A 832 -0.75 9.01 7.65
C LEU A 832 0.59 9.16 6.87
N ARG A 833 0.84 10.34 6.29
CA ARG A 833 2.07 10.68 5.55
C ARG A 833 3.17 11.30 6.43
N GLY A 834 2.98 11.32 7.75
CA GLY A 834 3.92 11.86 8.72
C GLY A 834 4.13 13.37 8.61
N TRP A 835 3.15 14.14 8.12
CA TRP A 835 3.24 15.60 8.08
C TRP A 835 3.04 16.22 9.46
N THR A 836 3.81 17.26 9.71
CA THR A 836 4.09 17.77 11.05
C THR A 836 3.74 19.27 11.18
N GLY A 837 3.59 20.04 10.11
CA GLY A 837 3.11 21.44 10.23
C GLY A 837 4.15 22.52 9.99
N GLU A 838 5.44 22.21 9.81
CA GLU A 838 6.37 23.09 9.09
C GLU A 838 6.83 22.45 7.77
N ARG A 839 7.47 23.29 6.93
CA ARG A 839 7.98 23.02 5.56
C ARG A 839 8.03 21.53 5.20
N ALA A 840 6.96 21.05 4.59
CA ALA A 840 7.01 19.74 3.95
C ALA A 840 7.98 19.84 2.76
N PRO A 841 8.90 18.87 2.57
CA PRO A 841 9.48 18.69 1.25
C PRO A 841 8.32 18.50 0.26
N HIS A 842 8.49 19.00 -0.95
CA HIS A 842 7.47 19.02 -2.01
C HIS A 842 6.79 17.66 -2.32
N ALA A 843 7.20 16.55 -1.70
CA ALA A 843 6.58 15.22 -1.82
C ALA A 843 6.32 14.59 -0.44
N LEU A 844 5.07 14.60 -0.01
CA LEU A 844 4.52 13.55 0.87
C LEU A 844 4.23 12.32 -0.01
N SER A 845 5.28 11.65 -0.51
CA SER A 845 5.15 10.59 -1.52
C SER A 845 4.71 9.23 -0.97
N GLY A 846 4.67 9.05 0.34
CA GLY A 846 4.31 7.78 0.98
C GLY A 846 3.79 7.97 2.40
N SER A 847 3.24 6.90 2.96
CA SER A 847 2.89 6.78 4.38
C SER A 847 4.14 6.59 5.23
N THR A 848 4.04 6.92 6.52
CA THR A 848 5.01 6.51 7.54
C THR A 848 4.45 5.34 8.37
N ASP A 849 5.32 4.61 9.03
CA ASP A 849 4.97 3.49 9.92
C ASP A 849 4.03 3.94 11.02
N PRO A 850 4.39 4.95 11.84
CA PRO A 850 3.48 5.44 12.86
C PRO A 850 2.19 6.01 12.25
N GLY A 851 2.28 6.67 11.09
CA GLY A 851 1.12 7.23 10.39
C GLY A 851 0.12 6.16 9.96
N THR A 852 0.61 5.04 9.42
CA THR A 852 -0.23 3.91 9.02
C THR A 852 -0.85 3.21 10.22
N CYS A 853 -0.05 2.93 11.25
CA CYS A 853 -0.53 2.27 12.46
C CYS A 853 -1.61 3.09 13.16
N TRP A 854 -1.37 4.39 13.27
CA TRP A 854 -2.34 5.35 13.77
C TRP A 854 -3.60 5.35 12.92
N PHE A 855 -3.48 5.49 11.59
CA PHE A 855 -4.63 5.63 10.70
C PHE A 855 -5.60 4.44 10.83
N LEU A 856 -5.06 3.22 10.88
CA LEU A 856 -5.85 1.99 11.06
C LEU A 856 -6.62 1.98 12.39
N SER A 857 -6.02 2.53 13.46
CA SER A 857 -6.62 2.55 14.80
C SER A 857 -7.43 3.82 15.09
N SER A 858 -7.48 4.78 14.16
CA SER A 858 -8.00 6.13 14.41
C SER A 858 -9.51 6.29 14.22
N GLY A 859 -10.25 5.22 13.91
CA GLY A 859 -11.67 5.31 13.51
C GLY A 859 -11.86 5.93 12.13
N TRP A 860 -11.11 5.44 11.14
CA TRP A 860 -11.17 5.97 9.77
C TRP A 860 -12.53 5.67 9.12
N GLN A 861 -13.15 4.54 9.45
CA GLN A 861 -14.46 4.14 8.95
C GLN A 861 -15.52 5.16 9.33
N GLU A 862 -15.57 5.57 10.60
CA GLU A 862 -16.52 6.56 11.10
C GLU A 862 -16.35 7.93 10.44
N ARG A 863 -15.10 8.31 10.11
CA ARG A 863 -14.86 9.56 9.39
C ARG A 863 -15.38 9.52 7.96
N VAL A 864 -15.22 8.40 7.26
CA VAL A 864 -15.75 8.21 5.90
C VAL A 864 -17.28 8.19 5.92
N GLU A 865 -17.84 7.45 6.85
CA GLU A 865 -19.28 7.37 7.10
C GLU A 865 -19.91 8.74 7.33
N ARG A 866 -19.33 9.53 8.25
CA ARG A 866 -19.77 10.89 8.53
C ARG A 866 -19.69 11.79 7.30
N LEU A 867 -18.68 11.60 6.46
CA LEU A 867 -18.53 12.38 5.22
C LEU A 867 -19.67 12.07 4.22
N PHE A 868 -20.08 10.80 4.08
CA PHE A 868 -21.23 10.43 3.26
C PHE A 868 -22.55 10.96 3.82
N ASP A 869 -22.75 10.87 5.13
CA ASP A 869 -23.95 11.40 5.78
C ASP A 869 -24.04 12.93 5.58
N LEU A 870 -22.93 13.66 5.76
CA LEU A 870 -22.87 15.11 5.52
C LEU A 870 -23.12 15.48 4.05
N ALA A 871 -22.64 14.68 3.08
CA ALA A 871 -22.93 14.90 1.67
C ALA A 871 -24.44 14.83 1.38
N GLY A 872 -25.13 13.85 1.98
CA GLY A 872 -26.59 13.74 1.91
C GLY A 872 -27.34 14.90 2.58
N GLU A 873 -26.91 15.31 3.78
CA GLU A 873 -27.48 16.47 4.47
C GLU A 873 -27.31 17.77 3.66
N VAL A 874 -26.13 17.98 3.07
CA VAL A 874 -25.84 19.13 2.21
C VAL A 874 -26.75 19.16 0.99
N GLU A 875 -26.92 18.05 0.27
CA GLU A 875 -27.79 18.02 -0.90
C GLU A 875 -29.25 18.32 -0.55
N LYS A 876 -29.75 17.78 0.57
CA LYS A 876 -31.11 18.07 1.05
C LYS A 876 -31.27 19.56 1.39
N ALA A 877 -30.32 20.14 2.12
CA ALA A 877 -30.35 21.57 2.45
C ALA A 877 -30.32 22.46 1.19
N LEU A 878 -29.55 22.06 0.17
CA LEU A 878 -29.46 22.78 -1.10
C LEU A 878 -30.63 22.52 -2.06
N GLN A 879 -31.51 21.55 -1.77
CA GLN A 879 -32.75 21.32 -2.51
C GLN A 879 -33.97 21.97 -1.85
N ALA A 880 -33.93 22.22 -0.54
CA ALA A 880 -34.99 22.92 0.18
C ALA A 880 -35.18 24.35 -0.36
N PRO A 881 -36.44 24.86 -0.42
CA PRO A 881 -36.70 26.27 -0.74
C PRO A 881 -35.90 27.17 0.20
N ALA A 882 -35.37 28.29 -0.30
CA ALA A 882 -34.75 29.28 0.56
C ALA A 882 -35.79 29.75 1.59
N ALA A 883 -35.46 29.69 2.89
CA ALA A 883 -36.32 30.28 3.92
C ALA A 883 -36.38 31.79 3.66
N GLU A 884 -37.59 32.31 3.45
CA GLU A 884 -37.87 33.73 3.19
C GLU A 884 -37.46 34.64 4.37
#